data_AF-A0A7G2CR74-F1
#
_entry.id   AF-A0A7G2CR74-F1
#
_cell.length_a   1.000
_cell.length_b   1.000
_cell.length_c   1.000
_cell.angle_alpha   90.00
_cell.angle_beta   90.00
_cell.angle_gamma   90.00
#
_symmetry.space_group_name_H-M   'P 1'
#
loop_
_entity.id
_entity.type
_entity.pdbx_description
1 polymer ?
#
loop_
_entity_poly.entity_id
_entity_poly.type
_entity_poly.pdbx_seq_one_letter_code
_entity_poly.pdbx_strand_id
1 'polypeptide(L)'
;MDWAERLQRELYGEVDPLGGQAHKDYYRDPATGYSPQYAPRNFASGGEIGYPHPMGEQQYRQRASQRDYLDHDVSQLDRVARHHREAMRGLASATERQQYVRHSIPEDRFAAQIPTSASKDILDGLHYSGATGAESQRRQTTLDRYSMAAEGATPSLTAETLPREELDDTLMRQFNTTRDNVLTEQLKHEFGLRAKERFDFNVRQRTARLQFTGYDRDRHAAQAKGTPYGATQLPPSMAVSSMEEAQQSLRANSVPNKEALVKERYAANTVTNEPKLGEALTLDVVQSVNATRRAKENREEKERRQRLGLGRQGALVQDGGPDKRQLKRHTSDERLLDAMVFASNAYRKTATDEHVNPYIRGDTHNGVGHLLGNRFDIERREDRIAKGQPDLTERSIIHYGTPVQQSVDDFVYRHRNARGERPLDYYSPFPDFRALRLYQVYEDTEGFPLMRQRPEFLEWELFTRYRAHHQQRRELALLHGLEPVVNETAQERDARRLKLDILCEQTPFDASRIVLQDDQKEVDAQTLRRWFGAYMLPSPSIVEAAVSSPAAMGLHGQLPVDGEKVEDTREHLLSARYINKLLPLESYFSRLRRGSVQDVMGKAPQPEIKYAQPPEVLRHFSREEQIMYNEYVKNETEEQLEEWRRMQKGRRYLPHKEQYAEVISQGNPTQVIDVLNDKGDTITIAVSAFAKPIEEVKKGNKKTILIDHKECDVLLDTQRVVVPLTIKLEYGEVLETTDEDYSRYPLEVAASAKYNHGLDYGVSEYAYNRGNYIETQDVLWERHTAEREEGWSPATHADGLRPGLPVRARRALGVADPVDGPSTILGDHQRGRIVSYYHQPFFNPGDRRVTVQFAADGREEEVFLKDVLIWQRQYHGPERTVGEETRRYNPAGLRRFVDVTDPDHRKERSQPKKHFLDKYIIHNATVAEATKQKFRSTKQITEIDQWTSFDLRRPENYRPLSISHRKDYIRRGYIPRFTPWEWIITQEADQPIIKDTIRSDNIGPSSYFSLNRFWRYKARPRWLHSQLRE
;
A
#
# COMPACT_ATOMS: atom_id res chain seq x y z
N MET A 1 30.90 41.67 -8.80
CA MET A 1 30.90 41.17 -10.19
C MET A 1 29.91 40.02 -10.20
N ASP A 2 28.95 40.03 -11.12
CA ASP A 2 27.96 38.96 -11.20
C ASP A 2 28.61 37.65 -11.67
N TRP A 3 28.08 36.48 -11.27
CA TRP A 3 28.73 35.19 -11.48
C TRP A 3 28.75 34.78 -12.97
N ALA A 4 27.70 35.10 -13.72
CA ALA A 4 27.61 34.85 -15.15
C ALA A 4 28.60 35.73 -15.93
N GLU A 5 28.75 37.00 -15.52
CA GLU A 5 29.74 37.92 -16.07
C GLU A 5 31.18 37.39 -15.90
N ARG A 6 31.48 36.81 -14.73
CA ARG A 6 32.78 36.19 -14.47
C ARG A 6 33.02 34.98 -15.38
N LEU A 7 32.06 34.06 -15.46
CA LEU A 7 32.14 32.88 -16.33
C LEU A 7 32.35 33.27 -17.79
N GLN A 8 31.62 34.27 -18.27
CA GLN A 8 31.77 34.73 -19.65
C GLN A 8 33.13 35.39 -19.91
N ARG A 9 33.65 36.13 -18.93
CA ARG A 9 35.00 36.70 -19.00
C ARG A 9 36.08 35.63 -19.02
N GLU A 10 35.91 34.53 -18.28
CA GLU A 10 36.80 33.36 -18.32
C GLU A 10 36.75 32.67 -19.69
N LEU A 11 35.56 32.46 -20.27
CA LEU A 11 35.39 31.85 -21.60
C LEU A 11 36.00 32.70 -22.73
N TYR A 12 35.94 34.03 -22.62
CA TYR A 12 36.63 34.94 -23.54
C TYR A 12 38.15 34.82 -23.45
N GLY A 13 38.70 34.53 -22.27
CA GLY A 13 40.13 34.32 -22.06
C GLY A 13 40.66 33.10 -22.80
N GLU A 14 41.91 33.16 -23.25
CA GLU A 14 42.66 32.00 -23.77
C GLU A 14 43.46 31.27 -22.69
N VAL A 15 43.35 31.72 -21.44
CA VAL A 15 44.08 31.17 -20.29
C VAL A 15 43.16 30.22 -19.54
N ASP A 16 43.70 29.09 -19.07
CA ASP A 16 43.00 28.19 -18.14
C ASP A 16 42.50 28.99 -16.92
N PRO A 17 41.23 28.86 -16.51
CA PRO A 17 40.66 29.71 -15.45
C PRO A 17 41.35 29.52 -14.09
N LEU A 18 42.07 28.40 -13.89
CA LEU A 18 42.87 28.11 -12.70
C LEU A 18 44.38 28.23 -12.93
N GLY A 19 44.81 28.72 -14.10
CA GLY A 19 46.23 28.87 -14.46
C GLY A 19 47.01 27.56 -14.46
N GLY A 20 46.35 26.40 -14.59
CA GLY A 20 47.00 25.10 -14.50
C GLY A 20 47.32 24.62 -13.07
N GLN A 21 46.98 25.38 -12.03
CA GLN A 21 47.25 25.01 -10.64
C GLN A 21 46.38 23.82 -10.19
N ALA A 22 46.93 22.94 -9.36
CA ALA A 22 46.18 21.87 -8.73
C ALA A 22 45.28 22.44 -7.61
N HIS A 23 43.97 22.28 -7.75
CA HIS A 23 42.99 22.67 -6.73
C HIS A 23 42.17 21.45 -6.30
N LYS A 24 42.04 21.22 -5.00
CA LYS A 24 41.43 20.00 -4.44
C LYS A 24 39.96 19.80 -4.84
N ASP A 25 39.23 20.91 -5.03
CA ASP A 25 37.80 20.92 -5.37
C ASP A 25 37.52 20.97 -6.89
N TYR A 26 38.55 20.90 -7.74
CA TYR A 26 38.39 20.82 -9.19
C TYR A 26 39.05 19.57 -9.74
N TYR A 27 38.24 18.71 -10.34
CA TYR A 27 38.71 17.52 -11.03
C TYR A 27 38.95 17.86 -12.51
N ARG A 28 40.18 17.66 -12.98
CA ARG A 28 40.49 17.73 -14.41
C ARG A 28 40.08 16.41 -15.06
N ASP A 29 38.82 16.34 -15.47
CA ASP A 29 38.20 15.12 -15.98
C ASP A 29 38.76 14.77 -17.37
N PRO A 30 39.39 13.59 -17.54
CA PRO A 30 39.84 13.12 -18.84
C PRO A 30 38.73 13.03 -19.90
N ALA A 31 37.47 12.76 -19.50
CA ALA A 31 36.35 12.59 -20.43
C ALA A 31 35.95 13.91 -21.09
N THR A 32 36.04 15.02 -20.36
CA THR A 32 35.81 16.38 -20.85
C THR A 32 37.07 17.01 -21.48
N GLY A 33 38.15 16.25 -21.63
CA GLY A 33 39.39 16.74 -22.23
C GLY A 33 40.36 17.41 -21.26
N TYR A 34 40.41 16.95 -20.01
CA TYR A 34 41.23 17.51 -18.92
C TYR A 34 40.84 18.95 -18.53
N SER A 35 39.61 19.33 -18.83
CA SER A 35 38.98 20.59 -18.42
C SER A 35 38.76 20.62 -16.90
N PRO A 36 39.02 21.74 -16.19
CA PRO A 36 38.81 21.84 -14.75
C PRO A 36 37.31 21.89 -14.44
N GLN A 37 36.76 20.79 -13.92
CA GLN A 37 35.36 20.68 -13.51
C GLN A 37 35.24 20.79 -12.00
N TYR A 38 34.23 21.52 -11.52
CA TYR A 38 33.97 21.64 -10.10
C TYR A 38 33.49 20.30 -9.52
N ALA A 39 34.23 19.78 -8.55
CA ALA A 39 34.06 18.46 -7.95
C ALA A 39 34.41 18.52 -6.45
N PRO A 40 33.60 19.22 -5.63
CA PRO A 40 33.87 19.38 -4.20
C PRO A 40 33.57 18.10 -3.43
N ARG A 41 34.16 17.96 -2.24
CA ARG A 41 33.74 16.93 -1.29
C ARG A 41 32.42 17.31 -0.63
N ASN A 42 31.44 16.42 -0.68
CA ASN A 42 30.18 16.56 0.01
C ASN A 42 30.23 15.84 1.37
N PHE A 43 30.31 16.62 2.45
CA PHE A 43 30.32 16.06 3.80
C PHE A 43 28.94 15.59 4.29
N ALA A 44 27.84 16.03 3.64
CA ALA A 44 26.51 15.50 3.94
C ALA A 44 26.36 14.03 3.52
N SER A 45 27.10 13.59 2.49
CA SER A 45 27.15 12.19 2.04
C SER A 45 28.38 11.42 2.56
N GLY A 46 29.05 11.90 3.63
CA GLY A 46 30.19 11.19 4.21
C GLY A 46 31.53 11.45 3.50
N GLY A 47 31.67 12.58 2.81
CA GLY A 47 32.95 13.03 2.24
C GLY A 47 33.27 12.50 0.84
N GLU A 48 32.27 11.96 0.15
CA GLU A 48 32.30 11.60 -1.27
C GLU A 48 32.45 12.86 -2.16
N ILE A 49 33.03 12.72 -3.35
CA ILE A 49 33.18 13.84 -4.28
C ILE A 49 31.90 13.99 -5.10
N GLY A 50 31.28 15.18 -5.08
CA GLY A 50 30.08 15.50 -5.85
C GLY A 50 30.37 15.74 -7.32
N TYR A 51 30.67 14.67 -8.08
CA TYR A 51 30.92 14.69 -9.52
C TYR A 51 30.49 13.35 -10.16
N PRO A 52 30.17 13.27 -11.46
CA PRO A 52 29.89 12.01 -12.14
C PRO A 52 31.03 10.97 -12.08
N HIS A 53 30.72 9.74 -11.64
CA HIS A 53 31.61 8.58 -11.63
C HIS A 53 31.29 7.65 -12.82
N PRO A 54 32.17 7.55 -13.84
CA PRO A 54 31.91 6.72 -15.00
C PRO A 54 31.90 5.23 -14.65
N MET A 55 30.85 4.52 -15.05
CA MET A 55 30.67 3.09 -14.74
C MET A 55 31.33 2.15 -15.77
N GLY A 56 31.67 2.67 -16.96
CA GLY A 56 32.29 1.89 -18.02
C GLY A 56 33.00 2.74 -19.07
N GLU A 57 33.85 2.09 -19.87
CA GLU A 57 34.64 2.75 -20.92
C GLU A 57 33.78 3.46 -21.98
N GLN A 58 32.52 3.06 -22.15
CA GLN A 58 31.60 3.64 -23.14
C GLN A 58 31.26 5.10 -22.86
N GLN A 59 30.99 5.47 -21.60
CA GLN A 59 30.65 6.85 -21.22
C GLN A 59 31.81 7.82 -21.51
N TYR A 60 33.06 7.39 -21.26
CA TYR A 60 34.25 8.17 -21.62
C TYR A 60 34.32 8.43 -23.13
N ARG A 61 34.12 7.38 -23.93
CA ARG A 61 34.24 7.44 -25.39
C ARG A 61 33.14 8.28 -26.02
N GLN A 62 31.90 8.17 -25.52
CA GLN A 62 30.78 9.02 -25.94
C GLN A 62 31.16 10.50 -25.77
N ARG A 63 31.67 10.89 -24.60
CA ARG A 63 32.12 12.27 -24.36
C ARG A 63 33.33 12.67 -25.21
N ALA A 64 34.28 11.77 -25.46
CA ALA A 64 35.38 12.04 -26.36
C ALA A 64 34.89 12.31 -27.79
N SER A 65 33.99 11.46 -28.31
CA SER A 65 33.40 11.64 -29.65
C SER A 65 32.53 12.89 -29.75
N GLN A 66 31.83 13.25 -28.68
CA GLN A 66 31.05 14.48 -28.61
C GLN A 66 31.94 15.72 -28.71
N ARG A 67 33.14 15.69 -28.10
CA ARG A 67 34.12 16.78 -28.27
C ARG A 67 34.59 16.88 -29.72
N ASP A 68 34.95 15.76 -30.35
CA ASP A 68 35.37 15.75 -31.75
C ASP A 68 34.27 16.29 -32.69
N TYR A 69 33.00 15.97 -32.39
CA TYR A 69 31.85 16.51 -33.11
C TYR A 69 31.67 18.02 -32.91
N LEU A 70 31.82 18.51 -31.68
CA LEU A 70 31.64 19.92 -31.32
C LEU A 70 32.85 20.80 -31.71
N ASP A 71 33.93 20.24 -32.25
CA ASP A 71 35.16 20.97 -32.58
C ASP A 71 34.90 22.15 -33.54
N HIS A 72 34.04 21.95 -34.55
CA HIS A 72 33.63 23.03 -35.45
C HIS A 72 32.98 24.19 -34.68
N ASP A 73 32.03 23.91 -33.80
CA ASP A 73 31.27 24.94 -33.08
C ASP A 73 32.14 25.65 -32.03
N VAL A 74 33.02 24.91 -31.37
CA VAL A 74 34.06 25.49 -30.50
C VAL A 74 34.98 26.41 -31.30
N SER A 75 35.38 26.04 -32.51
CA SER A 75 36.21 26.90 -33.37
C SER A 75 35.49 28.20 -33.78
N GLN A 76 34.16 28.17 -33.93
CA GLN A 76 33.35 29.36 -34.17
C GLN A 76 33.23 30.22 -32.91
N LEU A 77 32.99 29.60 -31.74
CA LEU A 77 32.99 30.29 -30.45
C LEU A 77 34.33 30.99 -30.17
N ASP A 78 35.45 30.40 -30.57
CA ASP A 78 36.78 30.99 -30.46
C ASP A 78 36.93 32.27 -31.31
N ARG A 79 36.37 32.28 -32.52
CA ARG A 79 36.36 33.46 -33.39
C ARG A 79 35.48 34.57 -32.79
N VAL A 80 34.30 34.20 -32.28
CA VAL A 80 33.39 35.11 -31.60
C VAL A 80 34.03 35.69 -30.32
N ALA A 81 34.70 34.86 -29.51
CA ALA A 81 35.41 35.29 -28.31
C ALA A 81 36.56 36.27 -28.61
N ARG A 82 37.29 36.08 -29.73
CA ARG A 82 38.31 37.05 -30.19
C ARG A 82 37.68 38.41 -30.52
N HIS A 83 36.58 38.41 -31.27
CA HIS A 83 35.86 39.62 -31.62
C HIS A 83 35.35 40.37 -30.37
N HIS A 84 34.76 39.67 -29.41
CA HIS A 84 34.31 40.29 -28.15
C HIS A 84 35.47 40.83 -27.30
N ARG A 85 36.62 40.15 -27.26
CA ARG A 85 37.83 40.67 -26.58
C ARG A 85 38.38 41.94 -27.23
N GLU A 86 38.35 42.02 -28.55
CA GLU A 86 38.73 43.23 -29.30
C GLU A 86 37.78 44.39 -29.00
N ALA A 87 36.48 44.14 -29.03
CA ALA A 87 35.48 45.14 -28.63
C ALA A 87 35.67 45.60 -27.18
N MET A 88 35.94 44.68 -26.25
CA MET A 88 36.21 44.99 -24.84
C MET A 88 37.49 45.79 -24.62
N ARG A 89 38.51 45.66 -25.48
CA ARG A 89 39.71 46.50 -25.45
C ARG A 89 39.44 47.94 -25.91
N GLY A 90 38.44 48.14 -26.76
CA GLY A 90 37.99 49.44 -27.24
C GLY A 90 37.13 50.23 -26.25
N LEU A 91 36.65 49.60 -25.17
CA LEU A 91 35.84 50.25 -24.12
C LEU A 91 36.72 50.77 -22.99
N ALA A 92 36.67 52.08 -22.74
CA ALA A 92 37.55 52.73 -21.76
C ALA A 92 37.08 52.52 -20.31
N SER A 93 35.77 52.58 -20.05
CA SER A 93 35.25 52.43 -18.69
C SER A 93 35.13 50.96 -18.26
N ALA A 94 35.32 50.70 -16.97
CA ALA A 94 35.04 49.40 -16.37
C ALA A 94 33.53 49.11 -16.39
N THR A 95 32.67 50.11 -16.16
CA THR A 95 31.21 49.94 -16.15
C THR A 95 30.65 49.61 -17.53
N GLU A 96 31.19 50.25 -18.59
CA GLU A 96 30.83 49.97 -19.99
C GLU A 96 31.21 48.53 -20.39
N ARG A 97 32.37 48.06 -19.95
CA ARG A 97 32.81 46.67 -20.14
C ARG A 97 31.89 45.67 -19.45
N GLN A 98 31.44 45.96 -18.22
CA GLN A 98 30.49 45.10 -17.50
C GLN A 98 29.11 45.08 -18.19
N GLN A 99 28.62 46.23 -18.65
CA GLN A 99 27.37 46.32 -19.40
C GLN A 99 27.45 45.57 -20.73
N TYR A 100 28.57 45.69 -21.45
CA TYR A 100 28.80 44.96 -22.70
C TYR A 100 28.76 43.44 -22.49
N VAL A 101 29.40 42.93 -21.44
CA VAL A 101 29.37 41.48 -21.12
C VAL A 101 27.94 41.03 -20.79
N ARG A 102 27.20 41.80 -19.98
CA ARG A 102 25.80 41.50 -19.62
C ARG A 102 24.85 41.50 -20.82
N HIS A 103 25.06 42.39 -21.79
CA HIS A 103 24.25 42.41 -23.01
C HIS A 103 24.65 41.33 -24.01
N SER A 104 25.90 40.85 -23.98
CA SER A 104 26.42 39.89 -24.96
C SER A 104 25.85 38.47 -24.78
N ILE A 105 25.53 38.04 -23.55
CA ILE A 105 24.90 36.74 -23.27
C ILE A 105 23.96 36.86 -22.06
N PRO A 106 22.70 36.37 -22.15
CA PRO A 106 21.77 36.33 -21.02
C PRO A 106 22.23 35.33 -19.95
N GLU A 107 22.00 35.67 -18.68
CA GLU A 107 22.37 34.84 -17.52
C GLU A 107 21.75 33.42 -17.58
N ASP A 108 20.55 33.30 -18.16
CA ASP A 108 19.80 32.05 -18.31
C ASP A 108 20.58 30.97 -19.07
N ARG A 109 21.42 31.39 -20.03
CA ARG A 109 22.27 30.49 -20.82
C ARG A 109 23.25 29.70 -19.95
N PHE A 110 23.86 30.36 -18.96
CA PHE A 110 24.80 29.70 -18.05
C PHE A 110 24.08 28.92 -16.95
N ALA A 111 22.89 29.38 -16.53
CA ALA A 111 22.08 28.70 -15.53
C ALA A 111 21.65 27.31 -16.02
N ALA A 112 21.34 27.16 -17.31
CA ALA A 112 20.97 25.87 -17.93
C ALA A 112 22.09 24.81 -17.84
N GLN A 113 23.36 25.22 -17.79
CA GLN A 113 24.51 24.32 -17.76
C GLN A 113 24.90 23.86 -16.35
N ILE A 114 24.39 24.50 -15.30
CA ILE A 114 24.75 24.21 -13.92
C ILE A 114 23.69 23.26 -13.33
N PRO A 115 24.05 22.01 -12.97
CA PRO A 115 23.10 21.04 -12.41
C PRO A 115 22.73 21.41 -10.97
N THR A 116 21.75 22.29 -10.82
CA THR A 116 21.16 22.60 -9.52
C THR A 116 20.02 21.63 -9.22
N SER A 117 20.04 21.02 -8.03
CA SER A 117 18.92 20.19 -7.57
C SER A 117 17.63 21.02 -7.51
N ALA A 118 16.59 20.53 -8.18
CA ALA A 118 15.26 21.12 -8.18
C ALA A 118 14.31 20.46 -7.15
N SER A 119 14.82 19.46 -6.41
CA SER A 119 14.02 18.73 -5.42
C SER A 119 13.60 19.65 -4.28
N LYS A 120 12.31 19.56 -3.92
CA LYS A 120 11.75 20.21 -2.73
C LYS A 120 11.70 19.28 -1.52
N ASP A 121 12.22 18.06 -1.64
CA ASP A 121 12.34 17.16 -0.49
C ASP A 121 13.40 17.70 0.50
N ILE A 122 13.10 17.58 1.79
CA ILE A 122 13.95 18.07 2.87
C ILE A 122 15.28 17.31 2.89
N LEU A 123 15.26 16.00 2.61
CA LEU A 123 16.45 15.17 2.60
C LEU A 123 17.39 15.51 1.44
N ASP A 124 16.84 15.68 0.24
CA ASP A 124 17.60 16.18 -0.90
C ASP A 124 18.11 17.60 -0.65
N GLY A 125 17.25 18.46 -0.10
CA GLY A 125 17.63 19.81 0.31
C GLY A 125 18.84 19.81 1.25
N LEU A 126 18.90 18.90 2.22
CA LEU A 126 20.06 18.73 3.09
C LEU A 126 21.30 18.27 2.30
N HIS A 127 21.18 17.21 1.47
CA HIS A 127 22.28 16.68 0.66
C HIS A 127 22.90 17.71 -0.28
N TYR A 128 22.09 18.64 -0.81
CA TYR A 128 22.51 19.67 -1.75
C TYR A 128 22.64 21.07 -1.13
N SER A 129 22.44 21.27 0.18
CA SER A 129 22.54 22.61 0.81
C SER A 129 23.97 23.11 1.05
N GLY A 130 24.96 22.22 1.01
CA GLY A 130 26.36 22.51 1.34
C GLY A 130 27.21 22.97 0.14
N ALA A 131 28.36 22.32 -0.06
CA ALA A 131 29.32 22.67 -1.11
C ALA A 131 28.76 22.56 -2.54
N THR A 132 27.70 21.78 -2.72
CA THR A 132 26.99 21.53 -3.98
C THR A 132 25.68 22.31 -4.12
N GLY A 133 25.38 23.27 -3.22
CA GLY A 133 24.18 24.10 -3.29
C GLY A 133 24.19 25.13 -4.41
N ALA A 134 23.01 25.60 -4.81
CA ALA A 134 22.84 26.46 -5.99
C ALA A 134 23.74 27.71 -5.96
N GLU A 135 23.85 28.39 -4.83
CA GLU A 135 24.75 29.55 -4.69
C GLU A 135 26.24 29.15 -4.77
N SER A 136 26.62 28.05 -4.12
CA SER A 136 27.99 27.53 -4.14
C SER A 136 28.38 27.10 -5.56
N GLN A 137 27.50 26.38 -6.25
CA GLN A 137 27.70 26.00 -7.64
C GLN A 137 27.79 27.22 -8.56
N ARG A 138 26.91 28.22 -8.46
CA ARG A 138 27.04 29.45 -9.27
C ARG A 138 28.36 30.18 -9.02
N ARG A 139 28.87 30.17 -7.78
CA ARG A 139 30.14 30.81 -7.40
C ARG A 139 31.39 30.01 -7.75
N GLN A 140 31.33 28.69 -7.78
CA GLN A 140 32.52 27.83 -7.93
C GLN A 140 32.56 27.06 -9.24
N THR A 141 31.45 26.94 -9.97
CA THR A 141 31.49 26.26 -11.27
C THR A 141 32.31 27.07 -12.26
N THR A 142 33.11 26.36 -13.05
CA THR A 142 33.80 26.84 -14.25
C THR A 142 33.19 26.14 -15.47
N LEU A 143 33.07 26.86 -16.57
CA LEU A 143 32.54 26.31 -17.83
C LEU A 143 33.64 26.26 -18.88
N ASP A 144 33.61 25.24 -19.72
CA ASP A 144 34.48 25.11 -20.88
C ASP A 144 33.72 25.44 -22.17
N ARG A 145 34.47 25.75 -23.23
CA ARG A 145 33.87 26.09 -24.53
C ARG A 145 33.08 24.93 -25.13
N TYR A 146 33.44 23.68 -24.80
CA TYR A 146 32.71 22.48 -25.23
C TYR A 146 31.32 22.38 -24.60
N SER A 147 31.18 22.59 -23.29
CA SER A 147 29.84 22.63 -22.65
C SER A 147 28.98 23.77 -23.19
N MET A 148 29.58 24.92 -23.54
CA MET A 148 28.86 26.04 -24.16
C MET A 148 28.45 25.78 -25.61
N ALA A 149 29.25 25.02 -26.36
CA ALA A 149 28.95 24.62 -27.74
C ALA A 149 27.80 23.60 -27.79
N ALA A 150 27.74 22.69 -26.82
CA ALA A 150 26.72 21.65 -26.74
C ALA A 150 25.28 22.19 -26.67
N GLU A 151 25.07 23.40 -26.13
CA GLU A 151 23.76 24.05 -25.99
C GLU A 151 23.16 24.56 -27.31
N GLY A 152 24.01 24.98 -28.24
CA GLY A 152 23.59 25.57 -29.53
C GLY A 152 23.42 24.55 -30.65
N ALA A 153 23.78 23.28 -30.42
CA ALA A 153 23.80 22.23 -31.41
C ALA A 153 22.47 21.45 -31.44
N THR A 154 21.91 21.18 -32.63
CA THR A 154 20.89 20.14 -32.85
C THR A 154 21.24 19.31 -34.10
N PRO A 155 20.97 17.98 -34.15
CA PRO A 155 20.51 17.09 -33.09
C PRO A 155 21.63 16.27 -32.43
N SER A 156 21.29 15.70 -31.27
CA SER A 156 21.94 14.57 -30.59
C SER A 156 22.67 13.62 -31.55
N LEU A 157 23.92 13.31 -31.23
CA LEU A 157 24.65 12.17 -31.82
C LEU A 157 23.81 10.91 -31.62
N THR A 158 23.07 10.52 -32.65
CA THR A 158 22.38 9.21 -32.73
C THR A 158 23.36 8.07 -33.05
N ALA A 159 24.60 8.41 -33.41
CA ALA A 159 25.64 7.45 -33.73
C ALA A 159 26.58 7.27 -32.54
N GLU A 160 26.36 6.22 -31.77
CA GLU A 160 27.45 5.58 -31.03
C GLU A 160 28.51 5.12 -32.04
N THR A 161 29.51 5.94 -32.32
CA THR A 161 30.59 5.54 -33.23
C THR A 161 31.63 4.72 -32.46
N LEU A 162 31.22 3.56 -31.95
CA LEU A 162 32.19 2.52 -31.64
C LEU A 162 32.76 2.02 -32.99
N PRO A 163 34.09 2.00 -33.16
CA PRO A 163 34.69 1.31 -34.31
C PRO A 163 34.18 -0.12 -34.37
N ARG A 164 33.86 -0.63 -35.56
CA ARG A 164 33.25 -1.96 -35.75
C ARG A 164 33.99 -3.07 -35.00
N GLU A 165 35.32 -3.09 -35.07
CA GLU A 165 36.16 -4.09 -34.39
C GLU A 165 36.01 -4.04 -32.86
N GLU A 166 35.85 -2.83 -32.30
CA GLU A 166 35.70 -2.66 -30.87
C GLU A 166 34.27 -3.00 -30.41
N LEU A 167 33.26 -2.72 -31.24
CA LEU A 167 31.89 -3.18 -31.01
C LEU A 167 31.82 -4.72 -31.00
N ASP A 168 32.42 -5.38 -31.99
CA ASP A 168 32.49 -6.84 -32.07
C ASP A 168 33.19 -7.43 -30.82
N ASP A 169 34.32 -6.85 -30.40
CA ASP A 169 35.02 -7.24 -29.17
C ASP A 169 34.14 -7.07 -27.92
N THR A 170 33.36 -5.99 -27.81
CA THR A 170 32.45 -5.78 -26.67
C THR A 170 31.30 -6.77 -26.66
N LEU A 171 30.67 -7.04 -27.80
CA LEU A 171 29.58 -8.01 -27.94
C LEU A 171 30.07 -9.42 -27.58
N MET A 172 31.24 -9.81 -28.07
CA MET A 172 31.84 -11.11 -27.75
C MET A 172 32.18 -11.25 -26.27
N ARG A 173 32.72 -10.20 -25.63
CA ARG A 173 32.98 -10.21 -24.18
C ARG A 173 31.69 -10.30 -23.37
N GLN A 174 30.65 -9.54 -23.75
CA GLN A 174 29.34 -9.61 -23.10
C GLN A 174 28.74 -11.00 -23.23
N PHE A 175 28.75 -11.57 -24.44
CA PHE A 175 28.27 -12.94 -24.71
C PHE A 175 29.03 -14.00 -23.90
N ASN A 176 30.37 -13.94 -23.86
CA ASN A 176 31.17 -14.90 -23.10
C ASN A 176 30.90 -14.78 -21.60
N THR A 177 30.79 -13.55 -21.09
CA THR A 177 30.51 -13.30 -19.67
C THR A 177 29.12 -13.79 -19.27
N THR A 178 28.09 -13.52 -20.07
CA THR A 178 26.73 -14.00 -19.83
C THR A 178 26.67 -15.52 -19.91
N ARG A 179 27.28 -16.13 -20.93
CA ARG A 179 27.39 -17.59 -21.07
C ARG A 179 28.05 -18.23 -19.86
N ASP A 180 29.22 -17.75 -19.43
CA ASP A 180 29.94 -18.32 -18.29
C ASP A 180 29.18 -18.11 -16.96
N ASN A 181 28.42 -17.02 -16.82
CA ASN A 181 27.53 -16.80 -15.68
C ASN A 181 26.36 -17.79 -15.66
N VAL A 182 25.71 -18.04 -16.80
CA VAL A 182 24.66 -19.06 -16.94
C VAL A 182 25.21 -20.44 -16.60
N LEU A 183 26.36 -20.83 -17.17
CA LEU A 183 27.01 -22.11 -16.87
C LEU A 183 27.34 -22.24 -15.37
N THR A 184 27.85 -21.16 -14.75
CA THR A 184 28.14 -21.16 -13.31
C THR A 184 26.87 -21.31 -12.47
N GLU A 185 25.77 -20.70 -12.90
CA GLU A 185 24.48 -20.78 -12.20
C GLU A 185 23.85 -22.16 -12.33
N GLN A 186 23.88 -22.76 -13.51
CA GLN A 186 23.46 -24.15 -13.74
C GLN A 186 24.30 -25.14 -12.93
N LEU A 187 25.63 -24.98 -12.88
CA LEU A 187 26.49 -25.80 -12.03
C LEU A 187 26.08 -25.72 -10.53
N LYS A 188 25.66 -24.55 -10.04
CA LYS A 188 25.14 -24.41 -8.67
C LYS A 188 23.83 -25.20 -8.46
N HIS A 189 23.00 -25.35 -9.49
CA HIS A 189 21.81 -26.20 -9.45
C HIS A 189 22.19 -27.69 -9.46
N GLU A 190 23.08 -28.12 -10.35
CA GLU A 190 23.57 -29.51 -10.42
C GLU A 190 24.23 -29.95 -9.12
N PHE A 191 24.98 -29.05 -8.46
CA PHE A 191 25.54 -29.30 -7.13
C PHE A 191 24.49 -29.37 -6.01
N GLY A 192 23.24 -29.00 -6.29
CA GLY A 192 22.15 -28.92 -5.31
C GLY A 192 22.29 -27.75 -4.32
N LEU A 193 23.15 -26.76 -4.60
CA LEU A 193 23.37 -25.63 -3.70
C LEU A 193 22.14 -24.73 -3.59
N ARG A 194 21.40 -24.53 -4.69
CA ARG A 194 20.14 -23.78 -4.68
C ARG A 194 19.03 -24.49 -3.91
N ALA A 195 18.95 -25.81 -4.02
CA ALA A 195 18.03 -26.61 -3.20
C ALA A 195 18.40 -26.54 -1.70
N LYS A 196 19.69 -26.55 -1.38
CA LYS A 196 20.19 -26.35 -0.01
C LYS A 196 19.89 -24.95 0.51
N GLU A 197 20.08 -23.91 -0.29
CA GLU A 197 19.75 -22.52 0.07
C GLU A 197 18.27 -22.37 0.46
N ARG A 198 17.34 -22.93 -0.33
CA ARG A 198 15.91 -22.97 0.00
C ARG A 198 15.62 -23.74 1.30
N PHE A 199 16.32 -24.85 1.53
CA PHE A 199 16.20 -25.62 2.77
C PHE A 199 16.69 -24.81 3.98
N ASP A 200 17.86 -24.18 3.89
CA ASP A 200 18.46 -23.38 4.95
C ASP A 200 17.59 -22.14 5.26
N PHE A 201 16.96 -21.54 4.25
CA PHE A 201 15.95 -20.49 4.45
C PHE A 201 14.79 -21.01 5.32
N ASN A 202 14.22 -22.18 5.01
CA ASN A 202 13.15 -22.79 5.81
C ASN A 202 13.60 -23.12 7.24
N VAL A 203 14.88 -23.43 7.47
CA VAL A 203 15.44 -23.60 8.82
C VAL A 203 15.52 -22.28 9.57
N ARG A 204 15.96 -21.19 8.91
CA ARG A 204 15.99 -19.84 9.49
C ARG A 204 14.59 -19.33 9.86
N GLN A 205 13.56 -19.75 9.12
CA GLN A 205 12.16 -19.41 9.44
C GLN A 205 11.67 -19.97 10.79
N ARG A 206 12.41 -20.87 11.47
CA ARG A 206 12.04 -21.39 12.80
C ARG A 206 12.18 -20.38 13.95
N THR A 207 12.89 -19.28 13.71
CA THR A 207 13.15 -18.24 14.73
C THR A 207 12.45 -16.92 14.42
N ALA A 208 11.85 -16.79 13.23
CA ALA A 208 11.25 -15.55 12.76
C ALA A 208 9.86 -15.35 13.39
N ARG A 209 9.63 -14.19 14.00
CA ARG A 209 8.29 -13.81 14.48
C ARG A 209 7.50 -13.11 13.39
N LEU A 210 6.18 -13.12 13.51
CA LEU A 210 5.32 -12.25 12.71
C LEU A 210 5.65 -10.78 13.05
N GLN A 211 5.86 -9.97 12.02
CA GLN A 211 6.13 -8.54 12.19
C GLN A 211 4.84 -7.83 12.64
N PHE A 212 4.96 -6.95 13.63
CA PHE A 212 3.86 -6.10 14.04
C PHE A 212 3.60 -5.04 12.97
N THR A 213 2.41 -5.03 12.39
CA THR A 213 2.02 -4.12 11.31
C THR A 213 1.40 -2.81 11.80
N GLY A 214 1.34 -2.60 13.11
CA GLY A 214 0.63 -1.48 13.73
C GLY A 214 -0.88 -1.72 13.89
N TYR A 215 -1.51 -0.96 14.79
CA TYR A 215 -2.98 -0.96 14.97
C TYR A 215 -3.68 -0.16 13.87
N ASP A 216 -3.14 1.01 13.53
CA ASP A 216 -3.45 1.71 12.28
C ASP A 216 -2.33 1.38 11.28
N ARG A 217 -2.65 0.50 10.33
CA ARG A 217 -1.69 -0.11 9.40
C ARG A 217 -1.17 0.91 8.40
N ASP A 218 -2.04 1.77 7.88
CA ASP A 218 -1.67 2.82 6.93
C ASP A 218 -0.73 3.82 7.58
N ARG A 219 -1.07 4.28 8.80
CA ARG A 219 -0.21 5.17 9.56
C ARG A 219 1.14 4.55 9.88
N HIS A 220 1.18 3.26 10.25
CA HIS A 220 2.42 2.54 10.54
C HIS A 220 3.30 2.40 9.29
N ALA A 221 2.72 2.04 8.15
CA ALA A 221 3.43 1.89 6.89
C ALA A 221 3.98 3.23 6.39
N ALA A 222 3.19 4.30 6.44
CA ALA A 222 3.62 5.65 6.09
C ALA A 222 4.74 6.14 7.02
N GLN A 223 4.60 5.94 8.33
CA GLN A 223 5.62 6.34 9.30
C GLN A 223 6.94 5.56 9.12
N ALA A 224 6.89 4.29 8.74
CA ALA A 224 8.08 3.50 8.41
C ALA A 224 8.81 4.03 7.17
N LYS A 225 8.09 4.68 6.23
CA LYS A 225 8.65 5.37 5.06
C LYS A 225 9.11 6.81 5.36
N GLY A 226 8.73 7.38 6.52
CA GLY A 226 9.07 8.75 6.90
C GLY A 226 8.25 9.84 6.20
N THR A 227 7.12 9.49 5.59
CA THR A 227 6.27 10.42 4.81
C THR A 227 5.38 11.36 5.64
N PRO A 228 4.85 10.97 6.83
CA PRO A 228 3.99 11.88 7.58
C PRO A 228 4.74 13.10 8.13
N TYR A 229 4.00 14.19 8.36
CA TYR A 229 4.58 15.41 8.93
C TYR A 229 5.34 15.13 10.25
N GLY A 230 6.61 15.55 10.31
CA GLY A 230 7.50 15.34 11.45
C GLY A 230 8.03 13.91 11.62
N ALA A 231 7.73 12.98 10.69
CA ALA A 231 8.24 11.61 10.73
C ALA A 231 9.58 11.43 10.00
N THR A 232 9.95 12.38 9.14
CA THR A 232 11.20 12.37 8.36
C THR A 232 12.39 12.14 9.29
N GLN A 233 13.12 11.07 9.05
CA GLN A 233 14.35 10.76 9.77
C GLN A 233 15.54 11.26 8.97
N LEU A 234 16.49 11.89 9.64
CA LEU A 234 17.76 12.22 9.02
C LEU A 234 18.54 10.92 8.71
N PRO A 235 19.22 10.83 7.56
CA PRO A 235 20.13 9.73 7.26
C PRO A 235 21.18 9.57 8.38
N PRO A 236 21.63 8.34 8.67
CA PRO A 236 22.67 8.12 9.65
C PRO A 236 23.96 8.85 9.24
N SER A 237 24.62 9.53 10.19
CA SER A 237 25.86 10.22 9.91
C SER A 237 26.95 9.22 9.50
N MET A 238 27.53 9.42 8.32
CA MET A 238 28.61 8.58 7.80
C MET A 238 29.97 9.14 8.20
N ALA A 239 30.91 8.26 8.54
CA ALA A 239 32.30 8.65 8.78
C ALA A 239 32.92 9.15 7.46
N VAL A 240 33.65 10.27 7.56
CA VAL A 240 34.28 10.91 6.40
C VAL A 240 35.50 10.10 5.96
N SER A 241 35.50 9.61 4.72
CA SER A 241 36.66 8.92 4.13
C SER A 241 37.87 9.84 3.97
N SER A 242 39.06 9.28 3.74
CA SER A 242 40.23 10.13 3.46
C SER A 242 40.07 10.83 2.11
N MET A 243 40.74 11.98 1.91
CA MET A 243 40.71 12.65 0.61
C MET A 243 41.29 11.75 -0.49
N GLU A 244 42.35 11.00 -0.17
CA GLU A 244 42.98 10.06 -1.09
C GLU A 244 42.02 8.96 -1.55
N GLU A 245 41.27 8.37 -0.62
CA GLU A 245 40.28 7.33 -0.93
C GLU A 245 39.16 7.87 -1.82
N ALA A 246 38.61 9.05 -1.49
CA ALA A 246 37.56 9.68 -2.28
C ALA A 246 38.04 10.02 -3.71
N GLN A 247 39.26 10.54 -3.85
CA GLN A 247 39.83 10.90 -5.14
C GLN A 247 40.25 9.67 -5.96
N GLN A 248 40.68 8.60 -5.30
CA GLN A 248 40.95 7.32 -5.94
C GLN A 248 39.66 6.70 -6.49
N SER A 249 38.57 6.75 -5.70
CA SER A 249 37.24 6.29 -6.14
C SER A 249 36.73 7.05 -7.36
N LEU A 250 36.90 8.38 -7.40
CA LEU A 250 36.51 9.21 -8.55
C LEU A 250 37.34 8.92 -9.80
N ARG A 251 38.66 8.77 -9.64
CA ARG A 251 39.58 8.59 -10.77
C ARG A 251 39.61 7.16 -11.30
N ALA A 252 39.14 6.18 -10.52
CA ALA A 252 39.05 4.80 -10.94
C ALA A 252 38.17 4.69 -12.20
N ASN A 253 38.63 3.95 -13.21
CA ASN A 253 37.93 3.71 -14.48
C ASN A 253 37.59 4.97 -15.32
N SER A 254 38.19 6.13 -15.01
CA SER A 254 37.97 7.38 -15.75
C SER A 254 38.54 7.40 -17.17
N VAL A 255 39.45 6.48 -17.52
CA VAL A 255 40.09 6.39 -18.85
C VAL A 255 40.10 4.93 -19.32
N PRO A 256 39.78 4.65 -20.60
CA PRO A 256 39.88 3.31 -21.17
C PRO A 256 41.31 2.76 -21.10
N ASN A 257 41.44 1.44 -20.89
CA ASN A 257 42.74 0.79 -20.67
C ASN A 257 43.75 1.04 -21.81
N LYS A 258 43.27 1.07 -23.07
CA LYS A 258 44.10 1.30 -24.26
C LYS A 258 44.71 2.71 -24.25
N GLU A 259 43.89 3.73 -24.03
CA GLU A 259 44.37 5.12 -23.97
C GLU A 259 45.20 5.41 -22.72
N ALA A 260 44.85 4.80 -21.58
CA ALA A 260 45.65 4.89 -20.36
C ALA A 260 47.06 4.36 -20.60
N LEU A 261 47.19 3.22 -21.29
CA LEU A 261 48.48 2.64 -21.67
C LEU A 261 49.27 3.53 -22.63
N VAL A 262 48.60 4.15 -23.61
CA VAL A 262 49.23 5.10 -24.52
C VAL A 262 49.80 6.27 -23.72
N LYS A 263 48.97 6.91 -22.88
CA LYS A 263 49.40 8.05 -22.03
C LYS A 263 50.52 7.66 -21.07
N GLU A 264 50.43 6.48 -20.45
CA GLU A 264 51.47 5.93 -19.58
C GLU A 264 52.79 5.75 -20.32
N ARG A 265 52.78 5.24 -21.56
CA ARG A 265 53.99 5.07 -22.37
C ARG A 265 54.62 6.41 -22.75
N TYR A 266 53.82 7.39 -23.19
CA TYR A 266 54.33 8.74 -23.47
C TYR A 266 54.90 9.41 -22.21
N ALA A 267 54.24 9.26 -21.06
CA ALA A 267 54.72 9.80 -19.79
C ALA A 267 56.00 9.09 -19.31
N ALA A 268 56.02 7.75 -19.34
CA ALA A 268 57.19 6.95 -18.95
C ALA A 268 58.40 7.27 -19.84
N ASN A 269 58.20 7.50 -21.14
CA ASN A 269 59.27 7.85 -22.09
C ASN A 269 60.06 9.11 -21.68
N THR A 270 59.46 10.01 -20.89
CA THR A 270 60.17 11.20 -20.38
C THR A 270 61.17 10.89 -19.26
N VAL A 271 60.99 9.77 -18.56
CA VAL A 271 61.79 9.36 -17.38
C VAL A 271 62.55 8.05 -17.65
N THR A 272 62.32 7.40 -18.79
CA THR A 272 63.02 6.19 -19.19
C THR A 272 64.47 6.47 -19.55
N ASN A 273 65.34 5.51 -19.24
CA ASN A 273 66.76 5.60 -19.57
C ASN A 273 67.04 5.70 -21.08
N GLU A 274 66.14 5.19 -21.93
CA GLU A 274 66.26 5.22 -23.40
C GLU A 274 64.98 5.82 -24.03
N PRO A 275 64.85 7.16 -24.09
CA PRO A 275 63.69 7.81 -24.67
C PRO A 275 63.65 7.62 -26.20
N LYS A 276 62.50 7.19 -26.72
CA LYS A 276 62.24 7.05 -28.15
C LYS A 276 61.44 8.24 -28.67
N LEU A 277 61.63 8.63 -29.92
CA LEU A 277 60.90 9.72 -30.58
C LEU A 277 60.33 9.27 -31.93
N GLY A 278 59.34 10.00 -32.45
CA GLY A 278 58.74 9.76 -33.76
C GLY A 278 58.15 8.37 -33.92
N GLU A 279 58.48 7.69 -35.03
CA GLU A 279 57.96 6.36 -35.36
C GLU A 279 58.42 5.28 -34.37
N ALA A 280 59.64 5.38 -33.82
CA ALA A 280 60.16 4.40 -32.86
C ALA A 280 59.34 4.36 -31.56
N LEU A 281 58.85 5.52 -31.09
CA LEU A 281 57.93 5.60 -29.95
C LEU A 281 56.55 5.05 -30.31
N THR A 282 56.07 5.34 -31.53
CA THR A 282 54.78 4.85 -32.02
C THR A 282 54.77 3.31 -32.11
N LEU A 283 55.84 2.71 -32.62
CA LEU A 283 56.02 1.26 -32.67
C LEU A 283 56.06 0.63 -31.27
N ASP A 284 56.73 1.27 -30.31
CA ASP A 284 56.77 0.82 -28.91
C ASP A 284 55.36 0.80 -28.27
N VAL A 285 54.59 1.86 -28.50
CA VAL A 285 53.20 1.96 -28.05
C VAL A 285 52.34 0.86 -28.68
N VAL A 286 52.38 0.69 -30.01
CA VAL A 286 51.60 -0.35 -30.72
C VAL A 286 51.98 -1.76 -30.24
N GLN A 287 53.27 -2.05 -30.08
CA GLN A 287 53.74 -3.32 -29.53
C GLN A 287 53.23 -3.56 -28.11
N SER A 288 53.28 -2.53 -27.26
CA SER A 288 52.76 -2.62 -25.89
C SER A 288 51.25 -2.84 -25.85
N VAL A 289 50.46 -2.15 -26.68
CA VAL A 289 49.00 -2.34 -26.77
C VAL A 289 48.66 -3.77 -27.23
N ASN A 290 49.36 -4.27 -28.25
CA ASN A 290 49.15 -5.63 -28.74
C ASN A 290 49.57 -6.69 -27.71
N ALA A 291 50.66 -6.46 -26.99
CA ALA A 291 51.13 -7.36 -25.94
C ALA A 291 50.17 -7.41 -24.75
N THR A 292 49.63 -6.26 -24.30
CA THR A 292 48.65 -6.21 -23.20
C THR A 292 47.33 -6.83 -23.58
N ARG A 293 46.85 -6.65 -24.82
CA ARG A 293 45.66 -7.35 -25.35
C ARG A 293 45.82 -8.87 -25.24
N ARG A 294 46.92 -9.42 -25.77
CA ARG A 294 47.22 -10.87 -25.69
C ARG A 294 47.37 -11.36 -24.25
N ALA A 295 48.02 -10.57 -23.39
CA ALA A 295 48.18 -10.91 -21.98
C ALA A 295 46.83 -10.97 -21.26
N LYS A 296 45.91 -10.05 -21.55
CA LYS A 296 44.55 -10.01 -21.00
C LYS A 296 43.72 -11.21 -21.45
N GLU A 297 43.71 -11.51 -22.76
CA GLU A 297 43.00 -12.68 -23.32
C GLU A 297 43.50 -13.99 -22.68
N ASN A 298 44.83 -14.16 -22.57
CA ASN A 298 45.43 -15.31 -21.90
C ASN A 298 45.09 -15.38 -20.40
N ARG A 299 44.98 -14.23 -19.73
CA ARG A 299 44.59 -14.17 -18.31
C ARG A 299 43.13 -14.58 -18.13
N GLU A 300 42.23 -14.03 -18.93
CA GLU A 300 40.80 -14.35 -18.92
C GLU A 300 40.58 -15.85 -19.20
N GLU A 301 41.33 -16.45 -20.13
CA GLU A 301 41.26 -17.88 -20.39
C GLU A 301 41.73 -18.71 -19.19
N LYS A 302 42.83 -18.32 -18.53
CA LYS A 302 43.32 -18.98 -17.31
C LYS A 302 42.32 -18.86 -16.15
N GLU A 303 41.75 -17.69 -15.94
CA GLU A 303 40.73 -17.44 -14.93
C GLU A 303 39.48 -18.30 -15.20
N ARG A 304 39.05 -18.38 -16.46
CA ARG A 304 37.95 -19.24 -16.88
C ARG A 304 38.23 -20.72 -16.61
N ARG A 305 39.44 -21.19 -16.95
CA ARG A 305 39.88 -22.57 -16.66
C ARG A 305 39.87 -22.87 -15.17
N GLN A 306 40.31 -21.93 -14.34
CA GLN A 306 40.28 -22.10 -12.88
C GLN A 306 38.85 -22.07 -12.32
N ARG A 307 38.01 -21.14 -12.77
CA ARG A 307 36.62 -20.96 -12.31
C ARG A 307 35.74 -22.17 -12.64
N LEU A 308 35.89 -22.72 -13.84
CA LEU A 308 35.07 -23.83 -14.35
C LEU A 308 35.76 -25.19 -14.26
N GLY A 309 37.03 -25.25 -13.85
CA GLY A 309 37.82 -26.49 -13.79
C GLY A 309 38.07 -27.11 -15.16
N LEU A 310 38.33 -26.28 -16.17
CA LEU A 310 38.54 -26.72 -17.56
C LEU A 310 39.96 -27.21 -17.78
N GLY A 311 40.09 -28.24 -18.62
CA GLY A 311 41.35 -28.89 -18.95
C GLY A 311 41.57 -30.17 -18.16
N ARG A 312 42.57 -30.95 -18.57
CA ARG A 312 42.87 -32.27 -18.00
C ARG A 312 43.47 -32.21 -16.60
N GLN A 313 43.21 -33.23 -15.79
CA GLN A 313 43.88 -33.45 -14.51
C GLN A 313 45.10 -34.38 -14.71
N GLY A 314 46.30 -33.91 -14.37
CA GLY A 314 47.54 -34.68 -14.52
C GLY A 314 48.05 -34.80 -15.97
N ALA A 315 48.96 -35.75 -16.20
CA ALA A 315 49.50 -36.03 -17.54
C ALA A 315 48.47 -36.74 -18.43
N LEU A 316 48.56 -36.57 -19.76
CA LEU A 316 47.66 -37.23 -20.73
C LEU A 316 47.82 -38.75 -20.73
N VAL A 317 49.06 -39.22 -20.60
CA VAL A 317 49.39 -40.64 -20.60
C VAL A 317 49.66 -41.03 -19.15
N GLN A 318 48.61 -41.51 -18.47
CA GLN A 318 48.70 -42.15 -17.16
C GLN A 318 48.44 -43.65 -17.34
N ASP A 319 48.98 -44.48 -16.47
CA ASP A 319 48.80 -45.94 -16.52
C ASP A 319 47.31 -46.37 -16.50
N GLY A 320 46.43 -45.54 -15.93
CA GLY A 320 44.97 -45.74 -15.91
C GLY A 320 44.19 -45.07 -17.03
N GLY A 321 44.87 -44.54 -18.06
CA GLY A 321 44.27 -43.87 -19.22
C GLY A 321 44.06 -42.35 -19.05
N PRO A 322 43.78 -41.63 -20.16
CA PRO A 322 43.62 -40.18 -20.20
C PRO A 322 42.35 -39.67 -19.48
N ASP A 323 41.34 -40.54 -19.29
CA ASP A 323 40.06 -40.19 -18.66
C ASP A 323 40.10 -40.20 -17.13
N LYS A 324 41.24 -40.54 -16.52
CA LYS A 324 41.35 -40.56 -15.05
C LYS A 324 41.15 -39.15 -14.50
N ARG A 325 40.08 -38.97 -13.72
CA ARG A 325 39.66 -37.65 -13.19
C ARG A 325 39.02 -37.79 -11.81
N GLN A 326 39.33 -36.87 -10.90
CA GLN A 326 38.74 -36.82 -9.56
C GLN A 326 37.73 -35.68 -9.47
N LEU A 327 36.50 -36.00 -9.10
CA LEU A 327 35.45 -35.02 -8.85
C LEU A 327 35.32 -34.80 -7.35
N LYS A 328 35.51 -33.56 -6.89
CA LYS A 328 35.29 -33.17 -5.49
C LYS A 328 33.88 -32.61 -5.32
N ARG A 329 33.38 -32.67 -4.09
CA ARG A 329 32.02 -32.17 -3.76
C ARG A 329 31.95 -30.65 -3.96
N HIS A 330 30.95 -30.20 -4.73
CA HIS A 330 30.68 -28.78 -5.01
C HIS A 330 31.85 -28.02 -5.65
N THR A 331 32.66 -28.70 -6.48
CA THR A 331 33.74 -28.08 -7.26
C THR A 331 33.46 -28.22 -8.75
N SER A 332 33.56 -27.12 -9.50
CA SER A 332 33.46 -27.10 -10.97
C SER A 332 34.57 -27.94 -11.60
N ASP A 333 34.21 -28.74 -12.61
CA ASP A 333 35.12 -29.53 -13.42
C ASP A 333 34.52 -29.69 -14.82
N GLU A 334 35.38 -29.71 -15.85
CA GLU A 334 35.00 -29.84 -17.26
C GLU A 334 34.02 -31.00 -17.51
N ARG A 335 34.27 -32.16 -16.88
CA ARG A 335 33.41 -33.34 -17.08
C ARG A 335 31.97 -33.09 -16.64
N LEU A 336 31.78 -32.35 -15.55
CA LEU A 336 30.45 -32.05 -15.04
C LEU A 336 29.75 -31.01 -15.91
N LEU A 337 30.50 -30.03 -16.42
CA LEU A 337 29.97 -29.04 -17.34
C LEU A 337 29.52 -29.68 -18.66
N ASP A 338 30.34 -30.54 -19.25
CA ASP A 338 30.00 -31.26 -20.48
C ASP A 338 28.84 -32.23 -20.27
N ALA A 339 28.83 -32.96 -19.15
CA ALA A 339 27.71 -33.85 -18.81
C ALA A 339 26.39 -33.09 -18.61
N MET A 340 26.43 -31.90 -17.99
CA MET A 340 25.28 -31.02 -17.80
C MET A 340 24.76 -30.50 -19.15
N VAL A 341 25.66 -29.99 -20.01
CA VAL A 341 25.29 -29.52 -21.35
C VAL A 341 24.72 -30.68 -22.18
N PHE A 342 25.33 -31.86 -22.10
CA PHE A 342 24.84 -33.06 -22.76
C PHE A 342 23.44 -33.47 -22.27
N ALA A 343 23.20 -33.45 -20.96
CA ALA A 343 21.88 -33.74 -20.40
C ALA A 343 20.81 -32.75 -20.88
N SER A 344 21.17 -31.47 -21.05
CA SER A 344 20.24 -30.46 -21.54
C SER A 344 19.91 -30.59 -23.03
N ASN A 345 20.89 -30.97 -23.87
CA ASN A 345 20.80 -30.93 -25.33
C ASN A 345 21.56 -32.12 -25.98
N ALA A 346 21.17 -33.35 -25.68
CA ALA A 346 21.85 -34.54 -26.21
C ALA A 346 21.64 -34.71 -27.73
N TYR A 347 20.40 -34.97 -28.14
CA TYR A 347 19.98 -35.13 -29.55
C TYR A 347 18.96 -34.07 -29.98
N ARG A 348 18.81 -33.02 -29.16
CA ARG A 348 17.86 -31.94 -29.40
C ARG A 348 18.26 -31.18 -30.67
N LYS A 349 17.35 -31.13 -31.64
CA LYS A 349 17.46 -30.38 -32.90
C LYS A 349 17.03 -28.92 -32.72
N THR A 350 15.95 -28.69 -31.97
CA THR A 350 15.40 -27.35 -31.70
C THR A 350 14.94 -27.22 -30.26
N ALA A 351 14.81 -25.98 -29.76
CA ALA A 351 14.29 -25.72 -28.43
C ALA A 351 12.86 -26.27 -28.21
N THR A 352 12.10 -26.46 -29.30
CA THR A 352 10.68 -26.86 -29.27
C THR A 352 10.46 -28.35 -29.57
N ASP A 353 11.51 -29.18 -29.59
CA ASP A 353 11.38 -30.60 -29.96
C ASP A 353 10.35 -31.35 -29.10
N GLU A 354 10.29 -31.05 -27.81
CA GLU A 354 9.37 -31.68 -26.86
C GLU A 354 7.97 -31.03 -26.84
N HIS A 355 7.72 -29.99 -27.66
CA HIS A 355 6.43 -29.27 -27.71
C HIS A 355 5.32 -30.07 -28.41
N VAL A 356 5.61 -31.28 -28.85
CA VAL A 356 4.58 -32.28 -29.16
C VAL A 356 3.74 -32.59 -27.92
N ASN A 357 4.34 -32.54 -26.73
CA ASN A 357 3.62 -32.64 -25.47
C ASN A 357 3.01 -31.26 -25.12
N PRO A 358 1.68 -31.13 -25.03
CA PRO A 358 1.02 -29.85 -24.75
C PRO A 358 1.37 -29.28 -23.37
N TYR A 359 1.68 -30.12 -22.38
CA TYR A 359 2.07 -29.67 -21.04
C TYR A 359 3.48 -29.06 -21.02
N ILE A 360 4.39 -29.56 -21.86
CA ILE A 360 5.74 -28.97 -22.04
C ILE A 360 5.64 -27.72 -22.92
N ARG A 361 4.82 -27.76 -23.98
CA ARG A 361 4.60 -26.62 -24.86
C ARG A 361 4.01 -25.42 -24.11
N GLY A 362 3.14 -25.66 -23.13
CA GLY A 362 2.55 -24.61 -22.31
C GLY A 362 3.48 -24.05 -21.24
N ASP A 363 4.70 -24.58 -21.08
CA ASP A 363 5.58 -24.25 -19.96
C ASP A 363 6.27 -22.89 -20.13
N THR A 364 6.06 -21.99 -19.17
CA THR A 364 6.59 -20.63 -19.16
C THR A 364 7.96 -20.51 -18.48
N HIS A 365 8.57 -21.60 -18.01
CA HIS A 365 9.88 -21.60 -17.34
C HIS A 365 10.99 -20.93 -18.17
N ASN A 366 11.03 -21.19 -19.48
CA ASN A 366 12.02 -20.61 -20.40
C ASN A 366 11.57 -19.24 -20.99
N GLY A 367 10.45 -18.69 -20.50
CA GLY A 367 9.80 -17.50 -21.02
C GLY A 367 8.63 -17.81 -21.97
N VAL A 368 7.85 -16.78 -22.29
CA VAL A 368 6.57 -16.92 -23.03
C VAL A 368 6.68 -16.86 -24.56
N GLY A 369 7.88 -16.61 -25.10
CA GLY A 369 8.07 -16.29 -26.52
C GLY A 369 7.58 -17.37 -27.49
N HIS A 370 7.67 -18.65 -27.12
CA HIS A 370 7.23 -19.77 -27.96
C HIS A 370 5.70 -19.95 -28.01
N LEU A 371 4.95 -19.23 -27.17
CA LEU A 371 3.48 -19.21 -27.14
C LEU A 371 2.89 -18.05 -27.97
N LEU A 372 3.70 -17.04 -28.26
CA LEU A 372 3.29 -15.85 -29.02
C LEU A 372 3.34 -16.15 -30.52
N GLY A 373 2.23 -16.67 -31.05
CA GLY A 373 2.14 -17.08 -32.45
C GLY A 373 1.70 -15.99 -33.43
N ASN A 374 1.04 -14.93 -32.96
CA ASN A 374 0.50 -13.87 -33.80
C ASN A 374 0.89 -12.47 -33.25
N ARG A 375 0.81 -11.45 -34.10
CA ARG A 375 1.12 -10.06 -33.72
C ARG A 375 0.11 -9.50 -32.71
N PHE A 376 -1.14 -9.92 -32.79
CA PHE A 376 -2.20 -9.47 -31.87
C PHE A 376 -1.87 -9.77 -30.40
N ASP A 377 -1.41 -10.99 -30.11
CA ASP A 377 -1.08 -11.40 -28.75
C ASP A 377 0.22 -10.72 -28.27
N ILE A 378 1.15 -10.39 -29.17
CA ILE A 378 2.34 -9.57 -28.86
C ILE A 378 1.92 -8.15 -28.47
N GLU A 379 1.10 -7.49 -29.29
CA GLU A 379 0.60 -6.12 -29.00
C GLU A 379 -0.27 -6.09 -27.74
N ARG A 380 -1.13 -7.11 -27.54
CA ARG A 380 -1.92 -7.27 -26.30
C ARG A 380 -1.02 -7.45 -25.08
N ARG A 381 0.06 -8.22 -25.20
CA ARG A 381 1.05 -8.41 -24.14
C ARG A 381 1.76 -7.10 -23.80
N GLU A 382 2.24 -6.38 -24.81
CA GLU A 382 2.89 -5.06 -24.64
C GLU A 382 1.96 -4.07 -23.96
N ASP A 383 0.70 -3.95 -24.40
CA ASP A 383 -0.31 -3.08 -23.78
C ASP A 383 -0.56 -3.42 -22.30
N ARG A 384 -0.69 -4.71 -21.97
CA ARG A 384 -0.91 -5.14 -20.58
C ARG A 384 0.31 -4.90 -19.71
N ILE A 385 1.52 -5.19 -20.21
CA ILE A 385 2.77 -4.93 -19.49
C ILE A 385 2.96 -3.42 -19.28
N ALA A 386 2.70 -2.60 -20.30
CA ALA A 386 2.76 -1.14 -20.20
C ALA A 386 1.77 -0.58 -19.16
N LYS A 387 0.60 -1.23 -19.00
CA LYS A 387 -0.39 -0.93 -17.95
C LYS A 387 -0.07 -1.54 -16.58
N GLY A 388 1.03 -2.29 -16.44
CA GLY A 388 1.37 -3.01 -15.21
C GLY A 388 0.43 -4.16 -14.85
N GLN A 389 -0.35 -4.65 -15.82
CA GLN A 389 -1.26 -5.78 -15.65
C GLN A 389 -0.55 -7.12 -15.93
N PRO A 390 -1.01 -8.24 -15.33
CA PRO A 390 -0.42 -9.54 -15.60
C PRO A 390 -0.60 -9.94 -17.07
N ASP A 391 0.45 -10.51 -17.67
CA ASP A 391 0.41 -11.08 -19.02
C ASP A 391 -0.55 -12.29 -19.05
N LEU A 392 -1.39 -12.36 -20.08
CA LEU A 392 -2.30 -13.49 -20.25
C LEU A 392 -1.56 -14.75 -20.71
N THR A 393 -0.42 -14.59 -21.40
CA THR A 393 0.40 -15.69 -21.90
C THR A 393 1.07 -16.46 -20.76
N GLU A 394 1.40 -15.77 -19.66
CA GLU A 394 1.93 -16.40 -18.44
C GLU A 394 0.92 -17.35 -17.79
N ARG A 395 -0.39 -17.19 -18.05
CA ARG A 395 -1.46 -18.04 -17.52
C ARG A 395 -1.63 -19.37 -18.26
N SER A 396 -0.79 -19.66 -19.25
CA SER A 396 -0.71 -20.98 -19.90
C SER A 396 -0.34 -22.07 -18.90
N ILE A 397 0.51 -21.77 -17.91
CA ILE A 397 0.64 -22.55 -16.67
C ILE A 397 -0.28 -21.97 -15.61
N ILE A 398 -1.08 -22.83 -14.99
CA ILE A 398 -1.83 -22.46 -13.79
C ILE A 398 -0.94 -22.68 -12.56
N HIS A 399 -0.44 -21.59 -11.97
CA HIS A 399 0.29 -21.63 -10.71
C HIS A 399 -0.63 -21.30 -9.53
N TYR A 400 -1.10 -22.32 -8.81
CA TYR A 400 -1.98 -22.14 -7.63
C TYR A 400 -1.28 -21.58 -6.39
N GLY A 401 0.05 -21.60 -6.35
CA GLY A 401 0.83 -21.26 -5.16
C GLY A 401 0.58 -22.22 -3.98
N THR A 402 0.94 -21.78 -2.77
CA THR A 402 0.65 -22.49 -1.52
C THR A 402 -0.57 -21.88 -0.85
N PRO A 403 -1.64 -22.65 -0.57
CA PRO A 403 -2.82 -22.14 0.13
C PRO A 403 -2.47 -21.50 1.48
N VAL A 404 -3.18 -20.45 1.87
CA VAL A 404 -2.94 -19.72 3.14
C VAL A 404 -2.99 -20.66 4.35
N GLN A 405 -3.94 -21.62 4.36
CA GLN A 405 -4.05 -22.64 5.41
C GLN A 405 -2.74 -23.43 5.58
N GLN A 406 -2.11 -23.82 4.46
CA GLN A 406 -0.83 -24.53 4.47
C GLN A 406 0.32 -23.67 4.95
N SER A 407 0.36 -22.39 4.54
CA SER A 407 1.36 -21.45 5.01
C SER A 407 1.27 -21.22 6.53
N VAL A 408 0.05 -21.14 7.08
CA VAL A 408 -0.19 -21.00 8.52
C VAL A 408 0.21 -22.28 9.27
N ASP A 409 -0.19 -23.46 8.78
CA ASP A 409 0.19 -24.74 9.40
C ASP A 409 1.70 -24.95 9.39
N ASP A 410 2.38 -24.64 8.28
CA ASP A 410 3.84 -24.69 8.18
C ASP A 410 4.51 -23.75 9.18
N PHE A 411 3.99 -22.53 9.33
CA PHE A 411 4.50 -21.56 10.30
C PHE A 411 4.34 -22.07 11.73
N VAL A 412 3.15 -22.54 12.11
CA VAL A 412 2.85 -23.06 13.45
C VAL A 412 3.66 -24.32 13.76
N TYR A 413 3.83 -25.20 12.77
CA TYR A 413 4.64 -26.41 12.90
C TYR A 413 6.13 -26.08 13.11
N ARG A 414 6.69 -25.16 12.31
CA ARG A 414 8.10 -24.71 12.45
C ARG A 414 8.39 -24.10 13.81
N HIS A 415 7.40 -23.43 14.41
CA HIS A 415 7.49 -22.78 15.72
C HIS A 415 6.92 -23.60 16.87
N ARG A 416 6.58 -24.87 16.66
CA ARG A 416 6.01 -25.77 17.68
C ARG A 416 4.84 -25.12 18.43
N ASN A 417 3.73 -24.91 17.72
CA ASN A 417 2.51 -24.24 18.16
C ASN A 417 2.55 -22.68 18.13
N ALA A 418 3.69 -22.07 17.79
CA ALA A 418 3.82 -20.61 17.65
C ALA A 418 3.27 -19.83 18.86
N ARG A 419 3.70 -20.23 20.06
CA ARG A 419 3.14 -19.75 21.33
C ARG A 419 3.21 -18.24 21.52
N GLY A 420 4.15 -17.57 20.86
CA GLY A 420 4.33 -16.11 20.92
C GLY A 420 3.27 -15.35 20.11
N GLU A 421 2.73 -15.97 19.08
CA GLU A 421 1.80 -15.40 18.11
C GLU A 421 0.33 -15.75 18.44
N ARG A 422 0.09 -16.63 19.42
CA ARG A 422 -1.25 -16.95 19.91
C ARG A 422 -1.81 -15.84 20.80
N PRO A 423 -3.13 -15.59 20.79
CA PRO A 423 -3.76 -14.78 21.82
C PRO A 423 -3.59 -15.42 23.22
N LEU A 424 -3.79 -14.64 24.28
CA LEU A 424 -3.70 -15.19 25.65
C LEU A 424 -4.86 -16.18 25.90
N ASP A 425 -6.05 -15.91 25.35
CA ASP A 425 -7.25 -16.74 25.58
C ASP A 425 -7.09 -18.17 25.05
N TYR A 426 -6.14 -18.40 24.14
CA TYR A 426 -5.77 -19.74 23.69
C TYR A 426 -5.37 -20.67 24.84
N TYR A 427 -4.81 -20.09 25.91
CA TYR A 427 -4.33 -20.81 27.09
C TYR A 427 -5.34 -20.88 28.23
N SER A 428 -6.46 -20.17 28.11
CA SER A 428 -7.58 -20.24 29.04
C SER A 428 -8.41 -21.52 28.77
N PRO A 429 -9.15 -22.05 29.76
CA PRO A 429 -9.95 -23.26 29.58
C PRO A 429 -11.03 -23.07 28.50
N PHE A 430 -11.08 -23.99 27.53
CA PHE A 430 -12.04 -24.00 26.42
C PHE A 430 -12.01 -22.73 25.55
N PRO A 431 -10.88 -22.47 24.86
CA PRO A 431 -10.80 -21.35 23.93
C PRO A 431 -11.83 -21.49 22.81
N ASP A 432 -12.48 -20.38 22.45
CA ASP A 432 -13.37 -20.34 21.29
C ASP A 432 -12.58 -20.45 19.97
N PHE A 433 -13.29 -20.60 18.85
CA PHE A 433 -12.64 -20.73 17.55
C PHE A 433 -11.84 -19.47 17.15
N ARG A 434 -12.19 -18.30 17.68
CA ARG A 434 -11.49 -17.02 17.43
C ARG A 434 -10.20 -16.89 18.25
N ALA A 435 -10.06 -17.61 19.35
CA ALA A 435 -8.84 -17.75 20.13
C ALA A 435 -7.90 -18.84 19.58
N LEU A 436 -8.42 -19.78 18.77
CA LEU A 436 -7.64 -20.85 18.13
C LEU A 436 -6.83 -20.42 16.89
N ARG A 437 -6.91 -19.16 16.45
CA ARG A 437 -6.13 -18.63 15.32
C ARG A 437 -4.87 -17.88 15.80
N LEU A 438 -4.11 -17.35 14.85
CA LEU A 438 -2.96 -16.49 15.13
C LEU A 438 -3.40 -15.04 15.37
N TYR A 439 -2.54 -14.26 16.03
CA TYR A 439 -2.71 -12.84 16.20
C TYR A 439 -2.74 -12.12 14.84
N GLN A 440 -3.78 -11.33 14.62
CA GLN A 440 -3.95 -10.44 13.49
C GLN A 440 -4.65 -9.16 13.97
N VAL A 441 -4.28 -8.04 13.35
CA VAL A 441 -4.97 -6.76 13.51
C VAL A 441 -6.09 -6.71 12.46
N TYR A 442 -7.33 -6.58 12.93
CA TYR A 442 -8.54 -6.38 12.13
C TYR A 442 -8.83 -4.89 12.00
N GLU A 443 -9.85 -4.55 11.21
CA GLU A 443 -10.21 -3.17 10.91
C GLU A 443 -10.95 -2.46 12.05
N ASP A 444 -11.27 -3.13 13.15
CA ASP A 444 -11.96 -2.54 14.30
C ASP A 444 -11.12 -1.48 15.04
N THR A 445 -9.78 -1.54 14.91
CA THR A 445 -8.84 -0.56 15.50
C THR A 445 -8.67 0.69 14.66
N GLU A 446 -9.18 0.67 13.42
CA GLU A 446 -9.09 1.79 12.51
C GLU A 446 -9.97 2.97 12.95
N GLY A 447 -9.44 4.19 12.84
CA GLY A 447 -10.14 5.41 13.23
C GLY A 447 -10.05 5.77 14.72
N PHE A 448 -9.23 5.06 15.50
CA PHE A 448 -8.98 5.39 16.91
C PHE A 448 -7.54 5.91 17.14
N PRO A 449 -7.22 7.16 16.73
CA PRO A 449 -5.84 7.68 16.75
C PRO A 449 -5.32 8.00 18.16
N LEU A 450 -6.19 7.96 19.19
CA LEU A 450 -5.81 8.17 20.57
C LEU A 450 -4.75 7.15 21.01
N MET A 451 -5.01 5.87 20.72
CA MET A 451 -4.01 4.83 20.91
C MET A 451 -3.10 4.80 19.68
N ARG A 452 -1.82 5.08 19.90
CA ARG A 452 -0.80 4.96 18.85
C ARG A 452 -0.47 3.48 18.62
N GLN A 453 0.80 3.18 18.33
CA GLN A 453 1.29 1.81 18.20
C GLN A 453 1.53 1.12 19.54
N ARG A 454 1.68 1.90 20.62
CA ARG A 454 1.77 1.41 22.00
C ARG A 454 0.69 2.11 22.81
N PRO A 455 -0.47 1.48 23.09
CA PRO A 455 -1.50 2.09 23.90
C PRO A 455 -0.97 2.39 25.30
N GLU A 456 -1.13 3.64 25.74
CA GLU A 456 -0.83 4.07 27.10
C GLU A 456 -1.84 3.45 28.10
N PHE A 457 -1.67 3.77 29.39
CA PHE A 457 -2.55 3.23 30.43
C PHE A 457 -4.02 3.61 30.17
N LEU A 458 -4.92 2.63 30.24
CA LEU A 458 -6.36 2.71 29.97
C LEU A 458 -6.80 3.07 28.54
N GLU A 459 -5.89 3.35 27.60
CA GLU A 459 -6.29 3.68 26.22
C GLU A 459 -6.94 2.50 25.50
N TRP A 460 -6.47 1.28 25.79
CA TRP A 460 -7.06 0.06 25.23
C TRP A 460 -8.47 -0.23 25.76
N GLU A 461 -8.74 0.09 27.04
CA GLU A 461 -10.07 -0.12 27.62
C GLU A 461 -11.05 0.93 27.12
N LEU A 462 -10.59 2.17 26.92
CA LEU A 462 -11.36 3.20 26.23
C LEU A 462 -11.68 2.80 24.79
N PHE A 463 -10.69 2.27 24.05
CA PHE A 463 -10.91 1.72 22.71
C PHE A 463 -11.95 0.60 22.71
N THR A 464 -11.84 -0.36 23.63
CA THR A 464 -12.77 -1.48 23.75
C THR A 464 -14.21 -0.98 24.01
N ARG A 465 -14.36 0.08 24.81
CA ARG A 465 -15.66 0.74 25.03
C ARG A 465 -16.17 1.46 23.78
N TYR A 466 -15.32 2.19 23.05
CA TYR A 466 -15.65 2.81 21.76
C TYR A 466 -16.10 1.78 20.72
N ARG A 467 -15.40 0.64 20.63
CA ARG A 467 -15.80 -0.49 19.81
C ARG A 467 -17.20 -0.96 20.18
N ALA A 468 -17.47 -1.18 21.47
CA ALA A 468 -18.79 -1.57 21.95
C ALA A 468 -19.90 -0.55 21.62
N HIS A 469 -19.62 0.76 21.70
CA HIS A 469 -20.56 1.80 21.24
C HIS A 469 -20.91 1.64 19.77
N HIS A 470 -19.92 1.39 18.90
CA HIS A 470 -20.18 1.17 17.48
C HIS A 470 -20.93 -0.15 17.22
N GLN A 471 -20.64 -1.21 17.98
CA GLN A 471 -21.40 -2.46 17.89
C GLN A 471 -22.89 -2.26 18.20
N GLN A 472 -23.20 -1.52 19.28
CA GLN A 472 -24.59 -1.20 19.64
C GLN A 472 -25.24 -0.21 18.66
N ARG A 473 -24.47 0.74 18.11
CA ARG A 473 -24.93 1.61 17.01
C ARG A 473 -25.37 0.80 15.79
N ARG A 474 -24.62 -0.22 15.38
CA ARG A 474 -25.01 -1.12 14.29
C ARG A 474 -26.28 -1.90 14.61
N GLU A 475 -26.38 -2.45 15.81
CA GLU A 475 -27.60 -3.16 16.25
C GLU A 475 -28.83 -2.22 16.20
N LEU A 476 -28.67 -0.99 16.67
CA LEU A 476 -29.72 0.03 16.64
C LEU A 476 -30.10 0.43 15.21
N ALA A 477 -29.12 0.63 14.33
CA ALA A 477 -29.36 0.91 12.92
C ALA A 477 -30.18 -0.20 12.26
N LEU A 478 -29.86 -1.47 12.50
CA LEU A 478 -30.58 -2.62 11.95
C LEU A 478 -32.01 -2.74 12.50
N LEU A 479 -32.23 -2.41 13.78
CA LEU A 479 -33.57 -2.39 14.39
C LEU A 479 -34.47 -1.35 13.72
N HIS A 480 -33.93 -0.17 13.43
CA HIS A 480 -34.70 0.96 12.88
C HIS A 480 -34.69 1.05 11.35
N GLY A 481 -33.90 0.23 10.64
CA GLY A 481 -33.83 0.24 9.18
C GLY A 481 -32.95 1.36 8.62
N LEU A 482 -31.88 1.72 9.34
CA LEU A 482 -30.91 2.78 9.02
C LEU A 482 -29.50 2.22 8.73
N GLU A 483 -29.41 0.93 8.38
CA GLU A 483 -28.20 0.30 7.89
C GLU A 483 -27.81 0.80 6.48
N PRO A 484 -26.52 0.69 6.09
CA PRO A 484 -26.07 1.04 4.75
C PRO A 484 -26.82 0.29 3.65
N VAL A 485 -26.97 0.96 2.50
CA VAL A 485 -27.58 0.37 1.30
C VAL A 485 -26.56 0.39 0.17
N VAL A 486 -26.43 -0.71 -0.57
CA VAL A 486 -25.40 -0.92 -1.62
C VAL A 486 -25.34 0.23 -2.65
N ASN A 487 -26.48 0.82 -2.98
CA ASN A 487 -26.61 1.85 -4.01
C ASN A 487 -26.93 3.24 -3.43
N GLU A 488 -26.71 3.48 -2.14
CA GLU A 488 -27.02 4.79 -1.55
C GLU A 488 -26.13 5.89 -2.12
N THR A 489 -26.75 7.03 -2.46
CA THR A 489 -26.03 8.25 -2.79
C THR A 489 -25.45 8.91 -1.54
N ALA A 490 -24.51 9.84 -1.70
CA ALA A 490 -23.94 10.58 -0.56
C ALA A 490 -25.00 11.33 0.26
N GLN A 491 -26.03 11.90 -0.39
CA GLN A 491 -27.11 12.61 0.29
C GLN A 491 -28.01 11.66 1.11
N GLU A 492 -28.34 10.49 0.56
CA GLU A 492 -29.10 9.46 1.27
C GLU A 492 -28.32 8.92 2.46
N ARG A 493 -27.03 8.67 2.28
CA ARG A 493 -26.10 8.26 3.34
C ARG A 493 -26.05 9.31 4.45
N ASP A 494 -25.90 10.58 4.12
CA ASP A 494 -25.80 11.66 5.11
C ASP A 494 -27.12 11.83 5.88
N ALA A 495 -28.27 11.73 5.19
CA ALA A 495 -29.59 11.74 5.84
C ALA A 495 -29.81 10.52 6.75
N ARG A 496 -29.36 9.33 6.32
CA ARG A 496 -29.42 8.08 7.10
C ARG A 496 -28.56 8.18 8.36
N ARG A 497 -27.29 8.60 8.23
CA ARG A 497 -26.36 8.80 9.34
C ARG A 497 -26.87 9.83 10.33
N LEU A 498 -27.44 10.94 9.86
CA LEU A 498 -28.02 11.96 10.73
C LEU A 498 -29.18 11.41 11.57
N LYS A 499 -30.09 10.64 10.94
CA LYS A 499 -31.19 9.97 11.66
C LYS A 499 -30.65 8.98 12.69
N LEU A 500 -29.60 8.22 12.35
CA LEU A 500 -28.96 7.28 13.26
C LEU A 500 -28.28 7.99 14.43
N ASP A 501 -27.58 9.10 14.18
CA ASP A 501 -26.93 9.91 15.22
C ASP A 501 -27.95 10.42 16.25
N ILE A 502 -29.08 10.97 15.80
CA ILE A 502 -30.15 11.45 16.69
C ILE A 502 -30.67 10.31 17.58
N LEU A 503 -30.88 9.11 17.02
CA LEU A 503 -31.33 7.95 17.79
C LEU A 503 -30.26 7.44 18.77
N CYS A 504 -28.99 7.42 18.36
CA CYS A 504 -27.88 7.03 19.23
C CYS A 504 -27.78 7.95 20.46
N GLU A 505 -27.92 9.26 20.24
CA GLU A 505 -27.87 10.26 21.31
C GLU A 505 -29.06 10.20 22.27
N GLN A 506 -30.12 9.46 21.94
CA GLN A 506 -31.29 9.23 22.79
C GLN A 506 -31.26 7.86 23.47
N THR A 507 -30.34 6.97 23.07
CA THR A 507 -30.33 5.58 23.53
C THR A 507 -29.21 5.36 24.56
N PRO A 508 -29.55 4.89 25.78
CA PRO A 508 -28.55 4.52 26.78
C PRO A 508 -27.63 3.40 26.30
N PHE A 509 -26.34 3.52 26.60
CA PHE A 509 -25.35 2.49 26.35
C PHE A 509 -25.51 1.31 27.32
N ASP A 510 -25.54 0.09 26.79
CA ASP A 510 -25.64 -1.13 27.59
C ASP A 510 -24.25 -1.69 27.92
N ALA A 511 -23.73 -1.35 29.11
CA ALA A 511 -22.41 -1.81 29.55
C ALA A 511 -22.33 -3.33 29.77
N SER A 512 -23.45 -4.03 29.96
CA SER A 512 -23.47 -5.48 30.19
C SER A 512 -23.06 -6.29 28.95
N ARG A 513 -23.11 -5.68 27.77
CA ARG A 513 -22.71 -6.27 26.48
C ARG A 513 -21.22 -6.13 26.18
N ILE A 514 -20.44 -5.46 27.03
CA ILE A 514 -18.99 -5.38 26.84
C ILE A 514 -18.39 -6.76 27.16
N VAL A 515 -17.85 -7.40 26.13
CA VAL A 515 -17.07 -8.63 26.30
C VAL A 515 -15.62 -8.25 26.54
N LEU A 516 -15.14 -8.50 27.77
CA LEU A 516 -13.74 -8.28 28.14
C LEU A 516 -12.90 -9.47 27.69
N GLN A 517 -11.84 -9.20 26.93
CA GLN A 517 -10.83 -10.19 26.58
C GLN A 517 -9.76 -10.30 27.66
N ASP A 518 -8.99 -11.38 27.67
CA ASP A 518 -8.10 -11.80 28.78
C ASP A 518 -7.34 -10.69 29.54
N ASP A 519 -6.46 -9.92 28.87
CA ASP A 519 -5.59 -8.95 29.54
C ASP A 519 -6.26 -7.60 29.81
N GLN A 520 -7.55 -7.49 29.47
CA GLN A 520 -8.34 -6.28 29.62
C GLN A 520 -8.89 -6.16 31.03
N LYS A 521 -8.86 -4.94 31.54
CA LYS A 521 -9.39 -4.59 32.86
C LYS A 521 -10.84 -4.17 32.73
N GLU A 522 -11.66 -4.62 33.67
CA GLU A 522 -12.99 -4.06 33.85
C GLU A 522 -12.88 -2.64 34.41
N VAL A 523 -13.34 -1.65 33.66
CA VAL A 523 -13.24 -0.23 34.03
C VAL A 523 -14.58 0.47 33.86
N ASP A 524 -15.03 1.11 34.92
CA ASP A 524 -16.26 1.93 34.95
C ASP A 524 -16.11 3.18 34.05
N ALA A 525 -17.20 3.62 33.43
CA ALA A 525 -17.26 4.85 32.62
C ALA A 525 -16.78 6.06 33.42
N GLN A 526 -17.14 6.15 34.71
CA GLN A 526 -16.73 7.26 35.56
C GLN A 526 -15.22 7.33 35.78
N THR A 527 -14.55 6.19 35.85
CA THR A 527 -13.08 6.14 35.94
C THR A 527 -12.45 6.62 34.63
N LEU A 528 -12.97 6.17 33.48
CA LEU A 528 -12.50 6.62 32.17
C LEU A 528 -12.74 8.12 31.96
N ARG A 529 -13.91 8.65 32.34
CA ARG A 529 -14.25 10.09 32.28
C ARG A 529 -13.34 10.94 33.14
N ARG A 530 -13.03 10.51 34.36
CA ARG A 530 -12.12 11.24 35.25
C ARG A 530 -10.67 11.21 34.76
N TRP A 531 -10.28 10.15 34.04
CA TRP A 531 -8.93 10.00 33.51
C TRP A 531 -8.73 10.74 32.19
N PHE A 532 -9.62 10.55 31.21
CA PHE A 532 -9.50 11.11 29.86
C PHE A 532 -10.23 12.46 29.68
N GLY A 533 -11.15 12.79 30.58
CA GLY A 533 -12.08 13.92 30.48
C GLY A 533 -13.48 13.49 30.02
N ALA A 534 -14.51 14.19 30.50
CA ALA A 534 -15.90 13.86 30.20
C ALA A 534 -16.24 13.94 28.70
N TYR A 535 -15.60 14.84 27.94
CA TYR A 535 -15.77 14.96 26.49
C TYR A 535 -15.45 13.69 25.68
N MET A 536 -14.63 12.78 26.22
CA MET A 536 -14.28 11.54 25.52
C MET A 536 -15.37 10.46 25.66
N LEU A 537 -16.16 10.52 26.73
CA LEU A 537 -17.33 9.68 26.96
C LEU A 537 -18.47 10.59 27.45
N PRO A 538 -19.07 11.38 26.54
CA PRO A 538 -19.94 12.49 26.91
C PRO A 538 -21.20 12.02 27.61
N SER A 539 -21.74 12.87 28.49
CA SER A 539 -23.13 12.75 28.93
C SER A 539 -24.06 13.41 27.90
N PRO A 540 -25.34 13.05 27.86
CA PRO A 540 -26.33 13.66 26.97
C PRO A 540 -26.32 15.19 27.02
N SER A 541 -26.20 15.79 28.21
CA SER A 541 -26.11 17.25 28.35
C SER A 541 -24.87 17.84 27.65
N ILE A 542 -23.72 17.14 27.66
CA ILE A 542 -22.51 17.59 26.92
C ILE A 542 -22.75 17.51 25.41
N VAL A 543 -23.39 16.44 24.94
CA VAL A 543 -23.70 16.26 23.52
C VAL A 543 -24.66 17.35 23.04
N GLU A 544 -25.76 17.56 23.77
CA GLU A 544 -26.74 18.60 23.46
C GLU A 544 -26.08 19.98 23.41
N ALA A 545 -25.25 20.30 24.40
CA ALA A 545 -24.53 21.56 24.45
C ALA A 545 -23.59 21.72 23.22
N ALA A 546 -22.83 20.68 22.86
CA ALA A 546 -21.91 20.73 21.72
C ALA A 546 -22.60 20.77 20.34
N VAL A 547 -23.75 20.11 20.20
CA VAL A 547 -24.47 20.00 18.92
C VAL A 547 -25.41 21.21 18.70
N SER A 548 -26.01 21.75 19.77
CA SER A 548 -26.98 22.86 19.67
C SER A 548 -26.35 24.24 19.51
N SER A 549 -25.11 24.44 19.98
CA SER A 549 -24.43 25.74 19.91
C SER A 549 -23.47 25.85 18.73
N PRO A 550 -23.57 26.90 17.89
CA PRO A 550 -22.59 27.21 16.86
C PRO A 550 -21.32 27.90 17.41
N ALA A 551 -21.35 28.41 18.65
CA ALA A 551 -20.18 29.00 19.29
C ALA A 551 -19.27 27.89 19.82
N ALA A 552 -17.97 27.96 19.49
CA ALA A 552 -16.94 27.02 19.94
C ALA A 552 -16.94 26.90 21.46
N MET A 553 -17.69 25.94 21.99
CA MET A 553 -17.68 25.65 23.41
C MET A 553 -16.42 24.91 23.77
N GLY A 554 -15.82 25.29 24.89
CA GLY A 554 -14.60 24.68 25.40
C GLY A 554 -14.76 23.18 25.61
N LEU A 555 -13.64 22.47 25.56
CA LEU A 555 -13.58 21.03 25.80
C LEU A 555 -14.04 20.71 27.24
N HIS A 556 -15.17 20.04 27.40
CA HIS A 556 -15.74 19.74 28.72
C HIS A 556 -14.93 18.67 29.48
N GLY A 557 -14.03 19.11 30.37
CA GLY A 557 -13.25 18.21 31.21
C GLY A 557 -14.07 17.51 32.30
N GLN A 558 -15.09 18.18 32.83
CA GLN A 558 -15.97 17.72 33.91
C GLN A 558 -17.42 17.58 33.42
N LEU A 559 -18.23 16.84 34.18
CA LEU A 559 -19.64 16.65 33.88
C LEU A 559 -20.43 17.94 34.16
N PRO A 560 -21.36 18.34 33.26
CA PRO A 560 -22.26 19.44 33.53
C PRO A 560 -23.30 19.04 34.57
N VAL A 561 -23.84 20.06 35.24
CA VAL A 561 -24.94 19.93 36.16
C VAL A 561 -26.25 19.97 35.36
N ASP A 562 -27.09 18.94 35.49
CA ASP A 562 -28.38 18.83 34.82
C ASP A 562 -29.43 19.77 35.45
N GLY A 563 -30.62 19.88 34.84
CA GLY A 563 -31.74 20.71 35.31
C GLY A 563 -32.18 20.42 36.76
N GLU A 564 -31.87 19.22 37.28
CA GLU A 564 -32.11 18.81 38.67
C GLU A 564 -30.99 19.16 39.66
N LYS A 565 -29.96 19.92 39.23
CA LYS A 565 -28.77 20.26 40.02
C LYS A 565 -27.87 19.06 40.40
N VAL A 566 -27.95 17.96 39.63
CA VAL A 566 -27.11 16.76 39.79
C VAL A 566 -26.19 16.63 38.58
N GLU A 567 -24.97 16.12 38.76
CA GLU A 567 -24.08 15.81 37.63
C GLU A 567 -24.73 14.75 36.72
N ASP A 568 -24.83 15.04 35.41
CA ASP A 568 -25.36 14.07 34.46
C ASP A 568 -24.35 12.95 34.23
N THR A 569 -24.61 11.79 34.84
CA THR A 569 -23.72 10.62 34.76
C THR A 569 -24.15 9.62 33.68
N ARG A 570 -25.20 9.89 32.91
CA ARG A 570 -25.69 8.98 31.85
C ARG A 570 -24.66 8.80 30.76
N GLU A 571 -24.65 7.64 30.14
CA GLU A 571 -23.83 7.33 28.96
C GLU A 571 -24.78 6.85 27.86
N HIS A 572 -24.90 7.64 26.79
CA HIS A 572 -25.65 7.26 25.60
C HIS A 572 -24.68 6.76 24.51
N LEU A 573 -25.21 6.24 23.41
CA LEU A 573 -24.38 5.82 22.28
C LEU A 573 -23.66 7.04 21.66
N LEU A 574 -22.38 6.86 21.32
CA LEU A 574 -21.59 7.87 20.65
C LEU A 574 -22.17 8.17 19.26
N SER A 575 -22.21 9.44 18.88
CA SER A 575 -22.64 9.91 17.56
C SER A 575 -21.47 10.46 16.75
N ALA A 576 -21.54 10.30 15.43
CA ALA A 576 -20.50 10.80 14.53
C ALA A 576 -20.47 12.33 14.54
N ARG A 577 -21.63 12.98 14.51
CA ARG A 577 -21.73 14.45 14.53
C ARG A 577 -21.15 15.08 15.79
N TYR A 578 -21.27 14.46 16.97
CA TYR A 578 -20.66 14.98 18.20
C TYR A 578 -19.13 15.02 18.09
N ILE A 579 -18.51 13.92 17.66
CA ILE A 579 -17.05 13.86 17.50
C ILE A 579 -16.58 14.85 16.42
N ASN A 580 -17.35 15.03 15.34
CA ASN A 580 -17.06 16.04 14.32
C ASN A 580 -17.12 17.49 14.86
N LYS A 581 -17.88 17.76 15.93
CA LYS A 581 -17.84 19.07 16.62
C LYS A 581 -16.62 19.22 17.52
N LEU A 582 -16.02 18.13 17.99
CA LEU A 582 -14.77 18.16 18.75
C LEU A 582 -13.54 18.36 17.87
N LEU A 583 -13.55 17.83 16.63
CA LEU A 583 -12.40 17.89 15.73
C LEU A 583 -11.88 19.32 15.51
N PRO A 584 -12.68 20.37 15.25
CA PRO A 584 -12.19 21.73 15.10
C PRO A 584 -11.45 22.31 16.31
N LEU A 585 -11.60 21.73 17.50
CA LEU A 585 -10.95 22.21 18.72
C LEU A 585 -9.48 21.77 18.75
N GLU A 586 -8.56 22.75 18.80
CA GLU A 586 -7.12 22.52 18.84
C GLU A 586 -6.67 21.60 19.98
N SER A 587 -7.29 21.75 21.16
CA SER A 587 -7.03 20.93 22.33
C SER A 587 -7.36 19.45 22.09
N TYR A 588 -8.43 19.17 21.34
CA TYR A 588 -8.82 17.81 20.97
C TYR A 588 -7.88 17.22 19.92
N PHE A 589 -7.55 17.98 18.86
CA PHE A 589 -6.55 17.53 17.87
C PHE A 589 -5.20 17.23 18.52
N SER A 590 -4.75 18.08 19.44
CA SER A 590 -3.52 17.86 20.20
C SER A 590 -3.60 16.60 21.06
N ARG A 591 -4.76 16.31 21.69
CA ARG A 591 -4.97 15.08 22.46
C ARG A 591 -4.93 13.82 21.60
N LEU A 592 -5.49 13.88 20.39
CA LEU A 592 -5.39 12.83 19.36
C LEU A 592 -4.01 12.82 18.68
N ARG A 593 -3.11 13.74 19.07
CA ARG A 593 -1.76 13.92 18.52
C ARG A 593 -1.78 14.11 16.99
N ARG A 594 -2.84 14.78 16.52
CA ARG A 594 -3.08 15.31 15.17
C ARG A 594 -2.88 16.83 15.10
N GLY A 595 -2.15 17.42 16.06
CA GLY A 595 -1.88 18.87 16.09
C GLY A 595 -1.20 19.40 14.82
N SER A 596 -0.50 18.55 14.07
CA SER A 596 0.09 18.91 12.78
C SER A 596 -0.91 19.36 11.72
N VAL A 597 -2.20 19.02 11.86
CA VAL A 597 -3.24 19.41 10.90
C VAL A 597 -3.28 20.93 10.76
N GLN A 598 -3.11 21.70 11.84
CA GLN A 598 -3.08 23.16 11.78
C GLN A 598 -1.91 23.68 10.94
N ASP A 599 -0.73 23.05 11.05
CA ASP A 599 0.46 23.45 10.31
C ASP A 599 0.37 23.11 8.82
N VAL A 600 -0.40 22.07 8.44
CA VAL A 600 -0.46 21.56 7.06
C VAL A 600 -1.75 21.94 6.34
N MET A 601 -2.78 22.43 7.03
CA MET A 601 -4.05 22.81 6.42
C MET A 601 -3.83 23.87 5.33
N GLY A 602 -4.30 23.58 4.11
CA GLY A 602 -4.15 24.45 2.94
C GLY A 602 -2.78 24.40 2.25
N LYS A 603 -1.80 23.66 2.79
CA LYS A 603 -0.54 23.39 2.09
C LYS A 603 -0.73 22.29 1.05
N ALA A 604 0.12 22.30 0.02
CA ALA A 604 0.17 21.22 -0.95
C ALA A 604 0.73 19.93 -0.31
N PRO A 605 0.33 18.74 -0.80
CA PRO A 605 1.04 17.52 -0.44
C PRO A 605 2.49 17.62 -0.90
N GLN A 606 3.39 16.89 -0.22
CA GLN A 606 4.76 16.78 -0.69
C GLN A 606 4.75 16.12 -2.08
N PRO A 607 5.40 16.72 -3.10
CA PRO A 607 5.42 16.15 -4.44
C PRO A 607 6.04 14.76 -4.44
N GLU A 608 5.35 13.79 -5.02
CA GLU A 608 5.83 12.41 -5.15
C GLU A 608 6.41 12.20 -6.54
N ILE A 609 7.73 12.03 -6.64
CA ILE A 609 8.42 11.82 -7.91
C ILE A 609 8.51 10.31 -8.18
N LYS A 610 7.82 9.84 -9.22
CA LYS A 610 7.66 8.40 -9.54
C LYS A 610 8.98 7.65 -9.69
N TYR A 611 9.99 8.28 -10.28
CA TYR A 611 11.31 7.68 -10.52
C TYR A 611 12.44 8.41 -9.78
N ALA A 612 12.16 8.92 -8.57
CA ALA A 612 13.17 9.52 -7.71
C ALA A 612 14.38 8.58 -7.51
N GLN A 613 15.58 9.11 -7.67
CA GLN A 613 16.83 8.37 -7.56
C GLN A 613 17.57 8.75 -6.28
N PRO A 614 18.16 7.77 -5.56
CA PRO A 614 19.03 8.07 -4.43
C PRO A 614 20.37 8.67 -4.90
N PRO A 615 21.08 9.42 -4.03
CA PRO A 615 22.40 9.99 -4.35
C PRO A 615 23.43 8.95 -4.86
N GLU A 616 23.38 7.72 -4.34
CA GLU A 616 24.25 6.60 -4.73
C GLU A 616 24.10 6.18 -6.20
N VAL A 617 22.93 6.43 -6.79
CA VAL A 617 22.66 6.18 -8.22
C VAL A 617 22.98 7.44 -9.03
N LEU A 618 22.57 8.62 -8.53
CA LEU A 618 22.80 9.91 -9.21
C LEU A 618 24.28 10.23 -9.42
N ARG A 619 25.18 9.75 -8.56
CA ARG A 619 26.63 9.91 -8.78
C ARG A 619 27.13 9.25 -10.08
N HIS A 620 26.40 8.27 -10.62
CA HIS A 620 26.77 7.59 -11.87
C HIS A 620 26.17 8.25 -13.11
N PHE A 621 25.28 9.23 -12.92
CA PHE A 621 24.69 9.98 -14.01
C PHE A 621 25.74 10.97 -14.52
N SER A 622 25.90 11.02 -15.83
CA SER A 622 26.63 12.08 -16.50
C SER A 622 26.00 13.45 -16.18
N ARG A 623 26.76 14.52 -16.38
CA ARG A 623 26.28 15.89 -16.17
C ARG A 623 24.99 16.20 -16.96
N GLU A 624 24.88 15.70 -18.19
CA GLU A 624 23.69 15.87 -19.03
C GLU A 624 22.49 15.09 -18.48
N GLU A 625 22.68 13.83 -18.07
CA GLU A 625 21.64 13.02 -17.42
C GLU A 625 21.20 13.62 -16.08
N GLN A 626 22.11 14.25 -15.32
CA GLN A 626 21.77 14.96 -14.09
C GLN A 626 20.94 16.22 -14.37
N ILE A 627 21.24 16.98 -15.42
CA ILE A 627 20.41 18.12 -15.85
C ILE A 627 19.03 17.63 -16.26
N MET A 628 18.95 16.59 -17.09
CA MET A 628 17.69 15.96 -17.50
C MET A 628 16.88 15.45 -16.31
N TYR A 629 17.52 14.79 -15.34
CA TYR A 629 16.86 14.34 -14.12
C TYR A 629 16.32 15.52 -13.29
N ASN A 630 17.12 16.59 -13.13
CA ASN A 630 16.68 17.78 -12.40
C ASN A 630 15.53 18.51 -13.12
N GLU A 631 15.54 18.55 -14.45
CA GLU A 631 14.45 19.08 -15.26
C GLU A 631 13.18 18.25 -15.10
N TYR A 632 13.29 16.91 -15.14
CA TYR A 632 12.19 16.00 -14.86
C TYR A 632 11.59 16.24 -13.46
N VAL A 633 12.44 16.28 -12.42
CA VAL A 633 12.00 16.55 -11.03
C VAL A 633 11.33 17.91 -10.92
N LYS A 634 11.88 18.94 -11.59
CA LYS A 634 11.30 20.29 -11.62
C LYS A 634 9.92 20.29 -12.27
N ASN A 635 9.78 19.73 -13.46
CA ASN A 635 8.54 19.72 -14.22
C ASN A 635 7.43 18.96 -13.48
N GLU A 636 7.73 17.77 -12.95
CA GLU A 636 6.78 16.99 -12.12
C GLU A 636 6.38 17.74 -10.85
N THR A 637 7.35 18.38 -10.17
CA THR A 637 7.07 19.19 -8.98
C THR A 637 6.20 20.40 -9.30
N GLU A 638 6.46 21.09 -10.41
CA GLU A 638 5.70 22.24 -10.85
C GLU A 638 4.28 21.85 -11.27
N GLU A 639 4.12 20.74 -12.01
CA GLU A 639 2.84 20.19 -12.43
C GLU A 639 1.96 19.84 -11.22
N GLN A 640 2.49 19.07 -10.26
CA GLN A 640 1.73 18.68 -9.06
C GLN A 640 1.35 19.89 -8.20
N LEU A 641 2.25 20.88 -8.08
CA LEU A 641 1.95 22.10 -7.34
C LEU A 641 0.96 23.00 -8.08
N GLU A 642 0.99 23.03 -9.41
CA GLU A 642 0.00 23.76 -10.21
C GLU A 642 -1.37 23.10 -10.15
N GLU A 643 -1.43 21.76 -10.22
CA GLU A 643 -2.64 20.98 -9.98
C GLU A 643 -3.25 21.32 -8.62
N TRP A 644 -2.43 21.35 -7.56
CA TRP A 644 -2.87 21.76 -6.22
C TRP A 644 -3.37 23.21 -6.17
N ARG A 645 -2.69 24.15 -6.84
CA ARG A 645 -3.18 25.55 -6.93
C ARG A 645 -4.54 25.64 -7.61
N ARG A 646 -4.77 24.85 -8.67
CA ARG A 646 -6.07 24.79 -9.36
C ARG A 646 -7.14 24.16 -8.45
N MET A 647 -6.81 23.08 -7.74
CA MET A 647 -7.69 22.45 -6.75
C MET A 647 -8.09 23.42 -5.63
N GLN A 648 -7.14 24.17 -5.07
CA GLN A 648 -7.38 25.10 -3.95
C GLN A 648 -8.30 26.27 -4.33
N LYS A 649 -8.27 26.73 -5.59
CA LYS A 649 -9.19 27.77 -6.07
C LYS A 649 -10.65 27.30 -6.12
N GLY A 650 -10.90 25.99 -6.20
CA GLY A 650 -12.26 25.43 -6.16
C GLY A 650 -13.20 25.97 -7.25
N ARG A 651 -12.65 26.27 -8.44
CA ARG A 651 -13.38 26.88 -9.54
C ARG A 651 -14.40 25.91 -10.13
N ARG A 652 -15.57 26.42 -10.50
CA ARG A 652 -16.65 25.63 -11.11
C ARG A 652 -17.07 26.20 -12.45
N TYR A 653 -17.42 25.33 -13.39
CA TYR A 653 -17.84 25.71 -14.73
C TYR A 653 -19.33 26.06 -14.73
N LEU A 654 -19.68 27.31 -15.08
CA LEU A 654 -21.05 27.79 -15.20
C LEU A 654 -21.52 27.64 -16.67
N PRO A 655 -22.41 26.69 -17.00
CA PRO A 655 -22.81 26.45 -18.39
C PRO A 655 -23.52 27.63 -19.04
N HIS A 656 -24.30 28.40 -18.27
CA HIS A 656 -25.07 29.54 -18.77
C HIS A 656 -24.21 30.78 -19.06
N LYS A 657 -22.95 30.81 -18.60
CA LYS A 657 -21.96 31.87 -18.87
C LYS A 657 -20.77 31.35 -19.68
N GLU A 658 -20.71 30.04 -19.94
CA GLU A 658 -19.62 29.31 -20.61
C GLU A 658 -18.23 29.58 -20.01
N GLN A 659 -18.16 29.83 -18.71
CA GLN A 659 -16.94 30.29 -18.02
C GLN A 659 -16.77 29.61 -16.67
N TYR A 660 -15.53 29.54 -16.19
CA TYR A 660 -15.26 29.17 -14.81
C TYR A 660 -15.48 30.36 -13.86
N ALA A 661 -16.00 30.06 -12.68
CA ALA A 661 -16.15 31.03 -11.60
C ALA A 661 -15.39 30.60 -10.33
N GLU A 662 -14.97 31.57 -9.53
CA GLU A 662 -14.32 31.42 -8.22
C GLU A 662 -15.12 32.15 -7.14
N VAL A 663 -15.20 31.59 -5.93
CA VAL A 663 -15.89 32.25 -4.80
C VAL A 663 -14.99 33.32 -4.20
N ILE A 664 -15.42 34.58 -4.21
CA ILE A 664 -14.70 35.72 -3.60
C ILE A 664 -15.06 35.86 -2.12
N SER A 665 -16.36 35.82 -1.82
CA SER A 665 -16.88 36.03 -0.48
C SER A 665 -18.08 35.15 -0.20
N GLN A 666 -18.19 34.73 1.05
CA GLN A 666 -19.30 33.96 1.59
C GLN A 666 -20.09 34.85 2.55
N GLY A 667 -21.41 34.90 2.38
CA GLY A 667 -22.32 35.55 3.31
C GLY A 667 -22.58 34.70 4.56
N ASN A 668 -23.45 35.20 5.44
CA ASN A 668 -23.90 34.41 6.59
C ASN A 668 -24.92 33.33 6.16
N PRO A 669 -24.93 32.16 6.81
CA PRO A 669 -25.95 31.14 6.58
C PRO A 669 -27.35 31.73 6.80
N THR A 670 -28.18 31.69 5.77
CA THR A 670 -29.51 32.31 5.76
C THR A 670 -30.57 31.25 5.53
N GLN A 671 -31.63 31.26 6.34
CA GLN A 671 -32.78 30.40 6.11
C GLN A 671 -33.60 30.96 4.93
N VAL A 672 -33.83 30.11 3.94
CA VAL A 672 -34.61 30.42 2.74
C VAL A 672 -35.77 29.44 2.58
N ILE A 673 -36.76 29.85 1.81
CA ILE A 673 -37.95 29.07 1.48
C ILE A 673 -38.36 29.38 0.04
N ASP A 674 -38.89 28.40 -0.69
CA ASP A 674 -39.40 28.62 -2.04
C ASP A 674 -40.86 29.03 -2.03
N VAL A 675 -41.23 29.87 -2.99
CA VAL A 675 -42.60 30.31 -3.27
C VAL A 675 -42.92 30.17 -4.75
N LEU A 676 -44.16 29.82 -5.06
CA LEU A 676 -44.65 29.68 -6.42
C LEU A 676 -45.43 30.93 -6.82
N ASN A 677 -45.03 31.54 -7.93
CA ASN A 677 -45.74 32.66 -8.53
C ASN A 677 -46.95 32.18 -9.36
N ASP A 678 -47.86 33.09 -9.71
CA ASP A 678 -49.05 32.83 -10.54
C ASP A 678 -48.77 32.14 -11.89
N LYS A 679 -47.53 32.28 -12.40
CA LYS A 679 -47.06 31.63 -13.65
C LYS A 679 -46.54 30.21 -13.47
N GLY A 680 -46.45 29.73 -12.23
CA GLY A 680 -45.82 28.46 -11.87
C GLY A 680 -44.30 28.53 -11.68
N ASP A 681 -43.68 29.70 -11.81
CA ASP A 681 -42.24 29.90 -11.57
C ASP A 681 -41.93 29.83 -10.07
N THR A 682 -40.85 29.13 -9.71
CA THR A 682 -40.38 29.01 -8.32
C THR A 682 -39.36 30.11 -8.00
N ILE A 683 -39.60 30.85 -6.92
CA ILE A 683 -38.72 31.93 -6.44
C ILE A 683 -38.27 31.59 -5.02
N THR A 684 -36.98 31.74 -4.72
CA THR A 684 -36.43 31.53 -3.38
C THR A 684 -36.39 32.86 -2.62
N ILE A 685 -36.94 32.90 -1.40
CA ILE A 685 -36.95 34.09 -0.54
C ILE A 685 -36.30 33.82 0.82
N ALA A 686 -35.73 34.86 1.43
CA ALA A 686 -35.19 34.78 2.78
C ALA A 686 -36.31 34.79 3.84
N VAL A 687 -36.31 33.81 4.74
CA VAL A 687 -37.31 33.68 5.81
C VAL A 687 -37.27 34.88 6.75
N SER A 688 -36.07 35.42 7.02
CA SER A 688 -35.89 36.59 7.90
C SER A 688 -36.55 37.85 7.34
N ALA A 689 -36.55 38.04 6.01
CA ALA A 689 -37.16 39.19 5.36
C ALA A 689 -38.71 39.13 5.39
N PHE A 690 -39.28 37.92 5.38
CA PHE A 690 -40.73 37.68 5.35
C PHE A 690 -41.26 36.94 6.58
N ALA A 691 -40.60 37.09 7.74
CA ALA A 691 -40.88 36.29 8.94
C ALA A 691 -42.35 36.36 9.42
N LYS A 692 -42.94 37.57 9.46
CA LYS A 692 -44.34 37.76 9.89
C LYS A 692 -45.35 37.06 8.94
N PRO A 693 -45.33 37.30 7.61
CA PRO A 693 -46.16 36.56 6.67
C PRO A 693 -45.97 35.04 6.73
N ILE A 694 -44.73 34.56 6.82
CA ILE A 694 -44.44 33.12 6.85
C ILE A 694 -44.97 32.48 8.14
N GLU A 695 -44.91 33.16 9.28
CA GLU A 695 -45.53 32.69 10.52
C GLU A 695 -47.06 32.61 10.42
N GLU A 696 -47.72 33.56 9.74
CA GLU A 696 -49.16 33.50 9.49
C GLU A 696 -49.54 32.29 8.62
N VAL A 697 -48.68 31.94 7.64
CA VAL A 697 -48.85 30.75 6.81
C VAL A 697 -48.62 29.46 7.62
N LYS A 698 -47.58 29.40 8.46
CA LYS A 698 -47.32 28.26 9.35
C LYS A 698 -48.46 28.02 10.36
N LYS A 699 -49.11 29.08 10.81
CA LYS A 699 -50.29 29.02 11.70
C LYS A 699 -51.59 28.63 10.95
N GLY A 700 -51.55 28.54 9.62
CA GLY A 700 -52.70 28.19 8.78
C GLY A 700 -53.69 29.34 8.52
N ASN A 701 -53.33 30.58 8.89
CA ASN A 701 -54.21 31.74 8.76
C ASN A 701 -54.28 32.27 7.32
N LYS A 702 -53.23 32.04 6.51
CA LYS A 702 -53.13 32.38 5.08
C LYS A 702 -52.38 31.27 4.35
N LYS A 703 -52.62 31.12 3.04
CA LYS A 703 -51.86 30.16 2.19
C LYS A 703 -50.84 30.85 1.28
N THR A 704 -51.11 32.09 0.91
CA THR A 704 -50.30 32.91 0.00
C THR A 704 -49.62 34.05 0.77
N ILE A 705 -48.49 34.52 0.24
CA ILE A 705 -47.83 35.76 0.67
C ILE A 705 -47.73 36.73 -0.50
N LEU A 706 -47.75 38.03 -0.21
CA LEU A 706 -47.62 39.08 -1.22
C LEU A 706 -46.14 39.48 -1.39
N ILE A 707 -45.61 39.28 -2.59
CA ILE A 707 -44.27 39.73 -3.00
C ILE A 707 -44.45 40.62 -4.23
N ASP A 708 -43.98 41.87 -4.18
CA ASP A 708 -44.13 42.85 -5.26
C ASP A 708 -45.57 42.94 -5.83
N HIS A 709 -46.55 42.91 -4.92
CA HIS A 709 -47.99 42.95 -5.22
C HIS A 709 -48.55 41.73 -5.98
N LYS A 710 -47.82 40.61 -6.05
CA LYS A 710 -48.30 39.33 -6.57
C LYS A 710 -48.47 38.34 -5.44
N GLU A 711 -49.55 37.55 -5.51
CA GLU A 711 -49.75 36.46 -4.56
C GLU A 711 -48.85 35.29 -4.96
N CYS A 712 -48.10 34.76 -3.99
CA CYS A 712 -47.24 33.61 -4.19
C CYS A 712 -47.58 32.54 -3.15
N ASP A 713 -47.75 31.29 -3.59
CA ASP A 713 -47.99 30.15 -2.72
C ASP A 713 -46.68 29.72 -2.04
N VAL A 714 -46.69 29.58 -0.71
CA VAL A 714 -45.47 29.23 0.04
C VAL A 714 -45.31 27.71 0.13
N LEU A 715 -44.14 27.21 -0.27
CA LEU A 715 -43.78 25.79 -0.17
C LEU A 715 -43.05 25.51 1.16
N LEU A 716 -43.80 25.24 2.23
CA LEU A 716 -43.25 25.02 3.57
C LEU A 716 -42.19 23.91 3.66
N ASP A 717 -42.32 22.86 2.84
CA ASP A 717 -41.41 21.71 2.86
C ASP A 717 -40.02 22.02 2.25
N THR A 718 -39.87 23.16 1.57
CA THR A 718 -38.62 23.58 0.92
C THR A 718 -37.71 24.42 1.81
N GLN A 719 -38.10 24.65 3.08
CA GLN A 719 -37.32 25.46 4.00
C GLN A 719 -35.92 24.85 4.22
N ARG A 720 -34.88 25.61 3.88
CA ARG A 720 -33.48 25.17 3.92
C ARG A 720 -32.53 26.29 4.33
N VAL A 721 -31.31 25.93 4.70
CA VAL A 721 -30.24 26.89 5.00
C VAL A 721 -29.29 26.93 3.81
N VAL A 722 -29.10 28.11 3.24
CA VAL A 722 -28.16 28.35 2.14
C VAL A 722 -27.19 29.46 2.52
N VAL A 723 -26.02 29.46 1.89
CA VAL A 723 -25.02 30.51 2.03
C VAL A 723 -25.00 31.33 0.74
N PRO A 724 -25.32 32.63 0.79
CA PRO A 724 -25.12 33.51 -0.36
C PRO A 724 -23.63 33.60 -0.70
N LEU A 725 -23.30 33.38 -1.97
CA LEU A 725 -21.93 33.41 -2.49
C LEU A 725 -21.80 34.54 -3.52
N THR A 726 -20.74 35.33 -3.37
CA THR A 726 -20.31 36.26 -4.43
C THR A 726 -19.20 35.60 -5.22
N ILE A 727 -19.45 35.34 -6.51
CA ILE A 727 -18.55 34.63 -7.41
C ILE A 727 -17.95 35.56 -8.46
N LYS A 728 -16.68 35.35 -8.82
CA LYS A 728 -15.96 36.04 -9.89
C LYS A 728 -15.85 35.14 -11.11
N LEU A 729 -16.25 35.61 -12.28
CA LEU A 729 -16.00 34.96 -13.55
C LEU A 729 -14.57 35.25 -14.07
N GLU A 730 -14.09 34.44 -15.02
CA GLU A 730 -12.78 34.63 -15.66
C GLU A 730 -12.57 36.04 -16.23
N TYR A 731 -13.59 36.60 -16.89
CA TYR A 731 -13.53 37.95 -17.46
C TYR A 731 -13.71 39.08 -16.44
N GLY A 732 -13.81 38.76 -15.15
CA GLY A 732 -13.88 39.75 -14.07
C GLY A 732 -15.28 40.24 -13.70
N GLU A 733 -16.33 39.70 -14.32
CA GLU A 733 -17.73 39.92 -13.90
C GLU A 733 -17.96 39.27 -12.52
N VAL A 734 -18.75 39.94 -11.68
CA VAL A 734 -19.10 39.46 -10.33
C VAL A 734 -20.60 39.15 -10.32
N LEU A 735 -20.95 37.96 -9.84
CA LEU A 735 -22.33 37.48 -9.73
C LEU A 735 -22.62 37.03 -8.30
N GLU A 736 -23.88 37.09 -7.92
CA GLU A 736 -24.37 36.51 -6.67
C GLU A 736 -25.13 35.22 -6.99
N THR A 737 -24.84 34.17 -6.24
CA THR A 737 -25.48 32.85 -6.34
C THR A 737 -25.63 32.26 -4.95
N THR A 738 -26.35 31.16 -4.81
CA THR A 738 -26.35 30.36 -3.58
C THR A 738 -25.27 29.27 -3.64
N ASP A 739 -24.81 28.79 -2.49
CA ASP A 739 -23.94 27.63 -2.38
C ASP A 739 -24.60 26.35 -2.91
N GLU A 740 -25.90 26.19 -2.71
CA GLU A 740 -26.68 25.09 -3.25
C GLU A 740 -26.57 25.05 -4.78
N ASP A 741 -26.89 26.15 -5.47
CA ASP A 741 -26.83 26.21 -6.94
C ASP A 741 -25.40 26.08 -7.44
N TYR A 742 -24.45 26.76 -6.77
CA TYR A 742 -23.05 26.71 -7.13
C TYR A 742 -22.47 25.30 -7.00
N SER A 743 -22.87 24.55 -5.97
CA SER A 743 -22.37 23.20 -5.71
C SER A 743 -22.77 22.16 -6.77
N ARG A 744 -23.84 22.42 -7.55
CA ARG A 744 -24.32 21.55 -8.63
C ARG A 744 -23.44 21.63 -9.89
N TYR A 745 -22.68 22.71 -10.05
CA TYR A 745 -21.79 22.89 -11.19
C TYR A 745 -20.51 22.06 -11.04
N PRO A 746 -19.99 21.48 -12.14
CA PRO A 746 -18.77 20.67 -12.09
C PRO A 746 -17.55 21.51 -11.76
N LEU A 747 -16.65 20.94 -10.96
CA LEU A 747 -15.35 21.54 -10.62
C LEU A 747 -14.38 21.47 -11.81
N GLU A 748 -13.48 22.44 -11.91
CA GLU A 748 -12.36 22.45 -12.87
C GLU A 748 -11.46 21.21 -12.71
N VAL A 749 -11.17 20.86 -11.46
CA VAL A 749 -10.48 19.62 -11.09
C VAL A 749 -11.47 18.74 -10.34
N ALA A 750 -11.65 17.49 -10.77
CA ALA A 750 -12.61 16.58 -10.16
C ALA A 750 -12.29 16.36 -8.67
N ALA A 751 -13.33 16.46 -7.82
CA ALA A 751 -13.19 16.20 -6.39
C ALA A 751 -12.67 14.77 -6.16
N SER A 752 -11.57 14.66 -5.41
CA SER A 752 -10.91 13.40 -5.07
C SER A 752 -10.46 13.40 -3.62
N ALA A 753 -10.07 12.24 -3.09
CA ALA A 753 -9.59 12.13 -1.72
C ALA A 753 -8.34 12.99 -1.43
N LYS A 754 -7.57 13.37 -2.48
CA LYS A 754 -6.46 14.34 -2.44
C LYS A 754 -6.82 15.67 -1.79
N TYR A 755 -8.07 16.13 -1.94
CA TYR A 755 -8.54 17.37 -1.32
C TYR A 755 -8.41 17.34 0.21
N ASN A 756 -8.53 16.15 0.79
CA ASN A 756 -8.51 15.94 2.24
C ASN A 756 -7.14 15.53 2.79
N HIS A 757 -6.09 15.50 1.96
CA HIS A 757 -4.76 15.03 2.39
C HIS A 757 -4.23 15.79 3.63
N GLY A 758 -4.61 17.06 3.81
CA GLY A 758 -4.19 17.86 4.96
C GLY A 758 -4.68 17.33 6.31
N LEU A 759 -5.74 16.51 6.35
CA LEU A 759 -6.22 15.87 7.58
C LEU A 759 -5.30 14.73 8.05
N ASP A 760 -4.62 14.08 7.09
CA ASP A 760 -3.74 12.93 7.28
C ASP A 760 -2.49 13.06 6.40
N TYR A 761 -1.74 14.16 6.59
CA TYR A 761 -0.61 14.52 5.73
C TYR A 761 0.45 13.42 5.64
N GLY A 762 0.77 13.01 4.41
CA GLY A 762 1.77 11.98 4.10
C GLY A 762 1.38 10.56 4.50
N VAL A 763 0.11 10.31 4.84
CA VAL A 763 -0.47 8.97 4.99
C VAL A 763 -1.27 8.65 3.71
N SER A 764 -2.36 7.90 3.80
CA SER A 764 -3.26 7.61 2.70
C SER A 764 -4.35 8.67 2.64
N GLU A 765 -4.95 8.83 1.46
CA GLU A 765 -6.03 9.79 1.24
C GLU A 765 -7.38 9.19 1.66
N TYR A 766 -8.14 9.90 2.49
CA TYR A 766 -9.46 9.46 2.96
C TYR A 766 -10.55 10.48 2.59
N ALA A 767 -11.70 9.98 2.16
CA ALA A 767 -12.87 10.79 1.81
C ALA A 767 -13.74 11.18 3.03
N TYR A 768 -13.31 10.84 4.25
CA TYR A 768 -14.06 10.96 5.50
C TYR A 768 -13.13 11.39 6.65
N ASN A 769 -13.70 11.79 7.78
CA ASN A 769 -12.92 12.21 8.94
C ASN A 769 -12.31 11.01 9.66
N ARG A 770 -11.09 10.62 9.28
CA ARG A 770 -10.36 9.49 9.90
C ARG A 770 -10.06 9.67 11.39
N GLY A 771 -10.06 10.91 11.89
CA GLY A 771 -9.96 11.23 13.31
C GLY A 771 -11.21 10.90 14.13
N ASN A 772 -12.33 10.61 13.47
CA ASN A 772 -13.59 10.22 14.09
C ASN A 772 -13.77 8.70 14.01
N TYR A 773 -13.72 8.03 15.16
CA TYR A 773 -13.87 6.57 15.24
C TYR A 773 -15.22 6.10 14.69
N ILE A 774 -16.32 6.78 15.05
CA ILE A 774 -17.66 6.37 14.64
C ILE A 774 -17.85 6.55 13.14
N GLU A 775 -17.44 7.69 12.59
CA GLU A 775 -17.52 7.94 11.15
C GLU A 775 -16.63 6.96 10.36
N THR A 776 -15.42 6.68 10.85
CA THR A 776 -14.52 5.71 10.22
C THR A 776 -15.14 4.32 10.16
N GLN A 777 -15.69 3.84 11.27
CA GLN A 777 -16.32 2.52 11.35
C GLN A 777 -17.65 2.46 10.55
N ASP A 778 -18.40 3.57 10.46
CA ASP A 778 -19.56 3.69 9.58
C ASP A 778 -19.14 3.59 8.09
N VAL A 779 -18.03 4.23 7.68
CA VAL A 779 -17.52 4.13 6.30
C VAL A 779 -17.04 2.71 5.98
N LEU A 780 -16.34 2.05 6.90
CA LEU A 780 -15.95 0.65 6.72
C LEU A 780 -17.19 -0.24 6.58
N TRP A 781 -18.23 0.00 7.38
CA TRP A 781 -19.50 -0.72 7.25
C TRP A 781 -20.16 -0.54 5.88
N GLU A 782 -20.20 0.70 5.38
CA GLU A 782 -20.74 1.04 4.07
C GLU A 782 -19.94 0.40 2.94
N ARG A 783 -18.61 0.43 3.04
CA ARG A 783 -17.71 -0.21 2.08
C ARG A 783 -17.96 -1.72 2.00
N HIS A 784 -17.98 -2.41 3.15
CA HIS A 784 -18.24 -3.86 3.18
C HIS A 784 -19.64 -4.22 2.70
N THR A 785 -20.62 -3.33 2.89
CA THR A 785 -21.96 -3.50 2.34
C THR A 785 -21.96 -3.35 0.81
N ALA A 786 -21.27 -2.34 0.28
CA ALA A 786 -21.12 -2.11 -1.16
C ALA A 786 -20.37 -3.26 -1.86
N GLU A 787 -19.32 -3.79 -1.22
CA GLU A 787 -18.55 -4.96 -1.66
C GLU A 787 -19.31 -6.30 -1.46
N ARG A 788 -20.49 -6.26 -0.83
CA ARG A 788 -21.38 -7.40 -0.54
C ARG A 788 -20.77 -8.45 0.40
N GLU A 789 -19.82 -8.04 1.22
CA GLU A 789 -19.30 -8.86 2.33
C GLU A 789 -20.28 -8.84 3.52
N GLU A 790 -20.91 -7.68 3.75
CA GLU A 790 -21.97 -7.48 4.74
C GLU A 790 -23.36 -7.38 4.08
N GLY A 791 -24.40 -7.84 4.78
CA GLY A 791 -25.78 -7.69 4.32
C GLY A 791 -26.79 -8.66 4.93
N TRP A 792 -28.06 -8.53 4.53
CA TRP A 792 -29.12 -9.45 4.95
C TRP A 792 -28.96 -10.82 4.26
N SER A 793 -28.70 -11.86 5.06
CA SER A 793 -28.52 -13.25 4.61
C SER A 793 -29.46 -14.19 5.36
N PRO A 794 -29.91 -15.31 4.75
CA PRO A 794 -30.58 -16.38 5.47
C PRO A 794 -29.78 -16.82 6.69
N ALA A 795 -30.48 -16.92 7.82
CA ALA A 795 -29.91 -17.29 9.10
C ALA A 795 -29.61 -18.79 9.15
N THR A 796 -28.53 -19.14 9.83
CA THR A 796 -28.20 -20.52 10.18
C THR A 796 -28.28 -20.71 11.69
N HIS A 797 -28.39 -21.97 12.11
CA HIS A 797 -28.40 -22.32 13.52
C HIS A 797 -27.12 -21.87 14.27
N ALA A 798 -25.99 -21.74 13.55
CA ALA A 798 -24.68 -21.42 14.12
C ALA A 798 -24.34 -19.93 14.14
N ASP A 799 -25.20 -19.06 13.57
CA ASP A 799 -24.92 -17.62 13.44
C ASP A 799 -24.97 -16.84 14.77
N GLY A 800 -25.11 -17.51 15.91
CA GLY A 800 -25.15 -16.89 17.24
C GLY A 800 -26.49 -16.20 17.55
N LEU A 801 -27.60 -16.84 17.16
CA LEU A 801 -28.95 -16.31 17.41
C LEU A 801 -29.22 -16.17 18.91
N ARG A 802 -29.43 -14.93 19.36
CA ARG A 802 -29.59 -14.60 20.79
C ARG A 802 -30.71 -13.58 20.99
N PRO A 803 -31.29 -13.51 22.21
CA PRO A 803 -32.24 -12.46 22.55
C PRO A 803 -31.69 -11.07 22.25
N GLY A 804 -32.53 -10.20 21.70
CA GLY A 804 -32.19 -8.83 21.31
C GLY A 804 -31.49 -8.68 19.96
N LEU A 805 -31.09 -9.77 19.29
CA LEU A 805 -30.47 -9.69 17.96
C LEU A 805 -31.47 -9.15 16.92
N PRO A 806 -31.13 -8.10 16.15
CA PRO A 806 -31.97 -7.62 15.06
C PRO A 806 -32.00 -8.63 13.91
N VAL A 807 -33.20 -8.88 13.40
CA VAL A 807 -33.46 -9.81 12.30
C VAL A 807 -34.50 -9.24 11.35
N ARG A 808 -34.56 -9.80 10.13
CA ARG A 808 -35.72 -9.65 9.26
C ARG A 808 -36.38 -11.01 9.08
N ALA A 809 -37.65 -11.14 9.43
CA ALA A 809 -38.37 -12.42 9.37
C ALA A 809 -39.58 -12.30 8.43
N ARG A 810 -39.93 -13.36 7.69
CA ARG A 810 -41.15 -13.36 6.87
C ARG A 810 -42.38 -13.36 7.77
N ARG A 811 -43.24 -12.37 7.59
CA ARG A 811 -44.44 -12.19 8.40
C ARG A 811 -45.50 -13.26 8.05
N ALA A 812 -46.10 -13.91 9.04
CA ALA A 812 -47.26 -14.76 8.79
C ALA A 812 -48.50 -13.90 8.50
N LEU A 813 -49.17 -14.14 7.37
CA LEU A 813 -50.38 -13.40 6.97
C LEU A 813 -51.67 -14.20 7.27
N GLY A 814 -51.58 -15.52 7.39
CA GLY A 814 -52.71 -16.41 7.68
C GLY A 814 -52.41 -17.88 7.35
N VAL A 815 -53.42 -18.74 7.46
CA VAL A 815 -53.37 -20.14 7.02
C VAL A 815 -54.12 -20.24 5.68
N ALA A 816 -53.55 -20.91 4.68
CA ALA A 816 -54.21 -21.13 3.40
C ALA A 816 -55.46 -22.03 3.54
N ASP A 817 -56.42 -21.88 2.62
CA ASP A 817 -57.66 -22.67 2.60
C ASP A 817 -57.37 -24.18 2.53
N PRO A 818 -58.21 -25.04 3.14
CA PRO A 818 -57.92 -26.45 3.39
C PRO A 818 -57.80 -27.36 2.14
N VAL A 819 -57.94 -26.82 0.94
CA VAL A 819 -57.92 -27.60 -0.32
C VAL A 819 -56.51 -28.02 -0.74
N ASP A 820 -55.48 -27.23 -0.40
CA ASP A 820 -54.07 -27.49 -0.76
C ASP A 820 -53.20 -27.98 0.42
N GLY A 821 -53.82 -28.24 1.58
CA GLY A 821 -53.16 -28.60 2.83
C GLY A 821 -52.81 -27.37 3.71
N PRO A 822 -52.46 -27.57 5.00
CA PRO A 822 -52.18 -26.46 5.91
C PRO A 822 -50.82 -25.83 5.61
N SER A 823 -50.75 -24.94 4.62
CA SER A 823 -49.58 -24.08 4.37
C SER A 823 -49.81 -22.68 4.93
N THR A 824 -48.89 -22.19 5.75
CA THR A 824 -48.90 -20.79 6.23
C THR A 824 -48.62 -19.84 5.08
N ILE A 825 -49.46 -18.83 4.88
CA ILE A 825 -49.23 -17.76 3.91
C ILE A 825 -48.14 -16.84 4.50
N LEU A 826 -46.99 -16.82 3.86
CA LEU A 826 -45.84 -16.01 4.26
C LEU A 826 -45.78 -14.73 3.44
N GLY A 827 -45.80 -13.58 4.11
CA GLY A 827 -45.55 -12.27 3.54
C GLY A 827 -44.07 -11.95 3.35
N ASP A 828 -43.79 -10.66 3.22
CA ASP A 828 -42.44 -10.11 3.05
C ASP A 828 -41.64 -10.12 4.36
N HIS A 829 -40.33 -9.93 4.21
CA HIS A 829 -39.40 -9.82 5.34
C HIS A 829 -39.59 -8.49 6.06
N GLN A 830 -40.02 -8.54 7.31
CA GLN A 830 -40.18 -7.37 8.17
C GLN A 830 -39.14 -7.37 9.28
N ARG A 831 -38.72 -6.18 9.71
CA ARG A 831 -37.77 -6.01 10.82
C ARG A 831 -38.38 -6.50 12.12
N GLY A 832 -37.56 -7.15 12.93
CA GLY A 832 -37.90 -7.57 14.28
C GLY A 832 -36.66 -7.84 15.11
N ARG A 833 -36.86 -8.27 16.35
CA ARG A 833 -35.80 -8.73 17.25
C ARG A 833 -36.12 -10.12 17.77
N ILE A 834 -35.09 -10.92 17.99
CA ILE A 834 -35.27 -12.23 18.62
C ILE A 834 -35.64 -12.03 20.09
N VAL A 835 -36.74 -12.64 20.53
CA VAL A 835 -37.13 -12.71 21.94
C VAL A 835 -36.47 -13.91 22.60
N SER A 836 -36.60 -15.07 21.95
CA SER A 836 -35.99 -16.30 22.41
C SER A 836 -35.65 -17.21 21.22
N TYR A 837 -34.58 -17.99 21.41
CA TYR A 837 -34.20 -19.04 20.49
C TYR A 837 -33.60 -20.22 21.26
N TYR A 838 -34.26 -21.36 21.17
CA TYR A 838 -33.81 -22.58 21.83
C TYR A 838 -32.86 -23.34 20.90
N HIS A 839 -31.60 -23.39 21.29
CA HIS A 839 -30.57 -24.10 20.53
C HIS A 839 -30.70 -25.62 20.66
N GLN A 840 -31.07 -26.08 21.85
CA GLN A 840 -31.18 -27.49 22.22
C GLN A 840 -32.25 -28.17 21.34
N PRO A 841 -31.89 -29.24 20.58
CA PRO A 841 -32.82 -29.87 19.63
C PRO A 841 -34.14 -30.36 20.25
N PHE A 842 -34.14 -30.72 21.53
CA PHE A 842 -35.35 -31.21 22.21
C PHE A 842 -36.32 -30.09 22.61
N PHE A 843 -35.85 -28.84 22.77
CA PHE A 843 -36.71 -27.67 22.94
C PHE A 843 -37.11 -27.03 21.60
N ASN A 844 -36.46 -27.43 20.49
CA ASN A 844 -36.72 -26.89 19.16
C ASN A 844 -36.53 -27.99 18.08
N PRO A 845 -37.45 -28.98 18.02
CA PRO A 845 -37.30 -30.16 17.15
C PRO A 845 -37.65 -29.86 15.69
N GLY A 846 -36.99 -30.56 14.75
CA GLY A 846 -37.34 -30.54 13.32
C GLY A 846 -37.08 -29.19 12.65
N ASP A 847 -38.13 -28.64 11.99
CA ASP A 847 -38.15 -27.30 11.40
C ASP A 847 -38.06 -26.24 12.50
N ARG A 848 -36.82 -25.86 12.82
CA ARG A 848 -36.51 -24.96 13.94
C ARG A 848 -37.28 -23.66 13.87
N ARG A 849 -37.77 -23.20 15.02
CA ARG A 849 -38.49 -21.94 15.18
C ARG A 849 -37.68 -20.92 16.00
N VAL A 850 -37.97 -19.66 15.75
CA VAL A 850 -37.43 -18.49 16.44
C VAL A 850 -38.61 -17.62 16.86
N THR A 851 -38.67 -17.23 18.12
CA THR A 851 -39.68 -16.27 18.58
C THR A 851 -39.17 -14.86 18.26
N VAL A 852 -39.84 -14.17 17.35
CA VAL A 852 -39.46 -12.84 16.86
C VAL A 852 -40.53 -11.83 17.25
N GLN A 853 -40.11 -10.71 17.82
CA GLN A 853 -40.96 -9.55 18.03
C GLN A 853 -40.80 -8.59 16.85
N PHE A 854 -41.87 -8.38 16.07
CA PHE A 854 -41.85 -7.49 14.92
C PHE A 854 -41.86 -6.02 15.34
N ALA A 855 -41.05 -5.20 14.67
CA ALA A 855 -40.87 -3.79 15.02
C ALA A 855 -42.06 -2.89 14.63
N ALA A 856 -42.89 -3.33 13.67
CA ALA A 856 -44.01 -2.54 13.15
C ALA A 856 -45.17 -2.40 14.15
N ASP A 857 -45.52 -3.49 14.84
CA ASP A 857 -46.67 -3.59 15.73
C ASP A 857 -46.33 -4.12 17.13
N GLY A 858 -45.08 -4.53 17.36
CA GLY A 858 -44.61 -5.08 18.63
C GLY A 858 -45.08 -6.52 18.91
N ARG A 859 -45.69 -7.21 17.93
CA ARG A 859 -46.21 -8.57 18.12
C ARG A 859 -45.11 -9.62 18.11
N GLU A 860 -45.23 -10.58 19.01
CA GLU A 860 -44.36 -11.76 19.10
C GLU A 860 -44.97 -12.93 18.33
N GLU A 861 -44.19 -13.53 17.43
CA GLU A 861 -44.62 -14.69 16.64
C GLU A 861 -43.48 -15.72 16.56
N GLU A 862 -43.85 -17.00 16.52
CA GLU A 862 -42.90 -18.06 16.18
C GLU A 862 -42.76 -18.16 14.66
N VAL A 863 -41.54 -17.92 14.18
CA VAL A 863 -41.21 -17.98 12.75
C VAL A 863 -40.23 -19.12 12.51
N PHE A 864 -40.34 -19.79 11.36
CA PHE A 864 -39.36 -20.81 10.98
C PHE A 864 -37.99 -20.19 10.71
N LEU A 865 -36.92 -20.84 11.14
CA LEU A 865 -35.54 -20.37 10.98
C LEU A 865 -35.18 -20.08 9.51
N LYS A 866 -35.68 -20.90 8.57
CA LYS A 866 -35.47 -20.71 7.12
C LYS A 866 -36.03 -19.39 6.59
N ASP A 867 -37.00 -18.80 7.30
CA ASP A 867 -37.69 -17.56 6.95
C ASP A 867 -37.13 -16.35 7.73
N VAL A 868 -35.99 -16.53 8.42
CA VAL A 868 -35.29 -15.48 9.16
C VAL A 868 -34.00 -15.11 8.43
N LEU A 869 -33.77 -13.80 8.29
CA LEU A 869 -32.52 -13.21 7.83
C LEU A 869 -31.81 -12.54 9.00
N ILE A 870 -30.50 -12.74 9.06
CA ILE A 870 -29.58 -12.00 9.92
C ILE A 870 -28.76 -11.02 9.07
N TRP A 871 -28.22 -9.99 9.70
CA TRP A 871 -27.17 -9.19 9.09
C TRP A 871 -25.83 -9.93 9.23
N GLN A 872 -25.30 -10.45 8.13
CA GLN A 872 -23.98 -11.06 8.13
C GLN A 872 -22.91 -9.98 8.07
N ARG A 873 -21.83 -10.17 8.83
CA ARG A 873 -20.67 -9.27 8.89
C ARG A 873 -19.49 -9.71 8.04
N GLN A 874 -19.52 -10.98 7.66
CA GLN A 874 -18.49 -11.62 6.88
C GLN A 874 -19.10 -12.82 6.17
N TYR A 875 -18.47 -13.24 5.09
CA TYR A 875 -18.94 -14.37 4.30
C TYR A 875 -18.87 -15.71 5.08
N HIS A 876 -17.80 -15.93 5.85
CA HIS A 876 -17.56 -17.19 6.55
C HIS A 876 -18.07 -17.19 8.01
N GLY A 877 -18.71 -18.28 8.42
CA GLY A 877 -19.14 -18.55 9.80
C GLY A 877 -18.07 -19.25 10.66
N PRO A 878 -18.44 -19.82 11.83
CA PRO A 878 -19.81 -20.17 12.23
C PRO A 878 -20.67 -18.97 12.64
N GLU A 879 -20.12 -17.99 13.37
CA GLU A 879 -20.86 -16.84 13.86
C GLU A 879 -20.71 -15.62 12.94
N ARG A 880 -21.63 -15.44 11.99
CA ARG A 880 -21.56 -14.31 11.05
C ARG A 880 -22.16 -13.00 11.58
N THR A 881 -22.82 -12.99 12.74
CA THR A 881 -23.49 -11.80 13.30
C THR A 881 -22.55 -10.90 14.11
N VAL A 882 -21.45 -11.45 14.61
CA VAL A 882 -20.47 -10.78 15.47
C VAL A 882 -19.26 -10.35 14.65
N GLY A 883 -18.79 -9.12 14.87
CA GLY A 883 -17.61 -8.58 14.20
C GLY A 883 -16.31 -9.22 14.68
N GLU A 884 -15.27 -9.09 13.87
CA GLU A 884 -13.93 -9.48 14.29
C GLU A 884 -13.33 -8.47 15.27
N GLU A 885 -12.70 -8.98 16.33
CA GLU A 885 -12.15 -8.15 17.39
C GLU A 885 -10.63 -8.29 17.46
N THR A 886 -9.93 -7.17 17.31
CA THR A 886 -8.50 -7.10 17.53
C THR A 886 -8.19 -7.21 19.02
N ARG A 887 -7.07 -7.88 19.29
CA ARG A 887 -6.49 -8.07 20.63
C ARG A 887 -5.27 -7.16 20.80
N ARG A 888 -4.88 -6.88 22.04
CA ARG A 888 -3.68 -6.08 22.31
C ARG A 888 -2.41 -6.83 21.89
N TYR A 889 -1.55 -6.16 21.13
CA TYR A 889 -0.24 -6.69 20.76
C TYR A 889 0.68 -6.78 21.98
N ASN A 890 1.35 -7.93 22.12
CA ASN A 890 2.29 -8.21 23.20
C ASN A 890 3.73 -8.33 22.65
N PRO A 891 4.63 -7.35 22.89
CA PRO A 891 6.00 -7.36 22.36
C PRO A 891 6.82 -8.57 22.80
N ALA A 892 6.58 -9.06 24.03
CA ALA A 892 7.25 -10.21 24.61
C ALA A 892 6.32 -11.44 24.65
N GLY A 893 5.88 -11.92 23.49
CA GLY A 893 4.86 -12.98 23.36
C GLY A 893 5.12 -14.27 24.15
N LEU A 894 6.38 -14.62 24.47
CA LEU A 894 6.68 -15.81 25.29
C LEU A 894 6.62 -15.58 26.81
N ARG A 895 6.80 -14.33 27.27
CA ARG A 895 6.79 -13.97 28.71
C ARG A 895 5.40 -13.48 29.09
N ARG A 896 4.42 -14.37 28.96
CA ARG A 896 3.03 -14.15 29.36
C ARG A 896 2.64 -15.19 30.38
N PHE A 897 1.72 -14.82 31.25
CA PHE A 897 1.36 -15.59 32.42
C PHE A 897 -0.15 -15.74 32.51
N VAL A 898 -0.59 -16.92 32.96
CA VAL A 898 -2.00 -17.24 33.22
C VAL A 898 -2.09 -17.76 34.65
N ASP A 899 -3.04 -17.24 35.41
CA ASP A 899 -3.39 -17.81 36.72
C ASP A 899 -4.18 -19.10 36.47
N VAL A 900 -3.56 -20.25 36.73
CA VAL A 900 -4.19 -21.55 36.46
C VAL A 900 -5.38 -21.81 37.39
N THR A 901 -5.45 -21.14 38.55
CA THR A 901 -6.54 -21.31 39.51
C THR A 901 -7.73 -20.39 39.24
N ASP A 902 -7.51 -19.28 38.54
CA ASP A 902 -8.56 -18.33 38.14
C ASP A 902 -8.20 -17.63 36.81
N PRO A 903 -8.25 -18.36 35.68
CA PRO A 903 -7.77 -17.87 34.38
C PRO A 903 -8.58 -16.67 33.87
N ASP A 904 -9.90 -16.69 34.06
CA ASP A 904 -10.80 -15.60 33.64
C ASP A 904 -10.88 -14.45 34.68
N HIS A 905 -10.08 -14.50 35.74
CA HIS A 905 -10.08 -13.55 36.86
C HIS A 905 -11.47 -13.34 37.49
N ARG A 906 -12.27 -14.41 37.60
CA ARG A 906 -13.65 -14.34 38.13
C ARG A 906 -13.67 -13.86 39.55
N LYS A 907 -12.69 -14.23 40.39
CA LYS A 907 -12.63 -13.82 41.80
C LYS A 907 -12.44 -12.33 41.96
N GLU A 908 -11.81 -11.66 40.99
CA GLU A 908 -11.64 -10.21 40.97
C GLU A 908 -12.89 -9.53 40.41
N ARG A 909 -13.47 -10.06 39.32
CA ARG A 909 -14.70 -9.54 38.68
C ARG A 909 -15.96 -9.71 39.54
N SER A 910 -16.04 -10.77 40.35
CA SER A 910 -17.20 -11.06 41.19
C SER A 910 -17.21 -10.31 42.53
N GLN A 911 -16.13 -9.58 42.87
CA GLN A 911 -16.08 -8.80 44.10
C GLN A 911 -16.85 -7.49 43.91
N PRO A 912 -17.89 -7.19 44.72
CA PRO A 912 -18.58 -5.92 44.62
C PRO A 912 -17.65 -4.75 44.98
N LYS A 913 -17.97 -3.55 44.47
CA LYS A 913 -17.33 -2.28 44.86
C LYS A 913 -17.27 -2.19 46.40
N LYS A 914 -16.11 -2.47 47.00
CA LYS A 914 -15.88 -2.61 48.45
C LYS A 914 -17.01 -3.33 49.19
N HIS A 915 -16.90 -4.64 49.37
CA HIS A 915 -17.87 -5.38 50.17
C HIS A 915 -17.84 -4.86 51.62
N PHE A 916 -18.99 -4.83 52.31
CA PHE A 916 -19.03 -4.37 53.71
C PHE A 916 -18.15 -5.22 54.64
N LEU A 917 -17.90 -6.49 54.26
CA LEU A 917 -17.01 -7.40 54.97
C LEU A 917 -15.51 -7.10 54.75
N ASP A 918 -15.14 -6.30 53.76
CA ASP A 918 -13.73 -5.93 53.53
C ASP A 918 -13.14 -5.20 54.75
N LYS A 919 -14.00 -4.56 55.57
CA LYS A 919 -13.63 -3.96 56.86
C LYS A 919 -13.03 -4.96 57.86
N TYR A 920 -13.44 -6.23 57.79
CA TYR A 920 -13.03 -7.29 58.72
C TYR A 920 -11.91 -8.18 58.17
N ILE A 921 -11.53 -8.00 56.91
CA ILE A 921 -10.34 -8.65 56.35
C ILE A 921 -9.12 -8.06 57.07
N ILE A 922 -8.34 -8.89 57.76
CA ILE A 922 -7.08 -8.46 58.40
C ILE A 922 -6.12 -8.08 57.28
N HIS A 923 -6.14 -6.79 56.91
CA HIS A 923 -5.64 -6.28 55.63
C HIS A 923 -4.17 -6.62 55.38
N ASN A 924 -3.35 -6.73 56.41
CA ASN A 924 -1.91 -6.97 56.24
C ASN A 924 -1.53 -8.46 56.18
N ALA A 925 -2.27 -9.36 56.84
CA ALA A 925 -1.94 -10.79 56.89
C ALA A 925 -2.59 -11.59 55.75
N THR A 926 -3.88 -11.35 55.52
CA THR A 926 -4.69 -12.12 54.54
C THR A 926 -4.44 -11.68 53.10
N VAL A 927 -4.24 -10.38 52.84
CA VAL A 927 -3.89 -9.87 51.49
C VAL A 927 -2.49 -10.31 51.10
N ALA A 928 -1.53 -10.34 52.04
CA ALA A 928 -0.18 -10.85 51.80
C ALA A 928 -0.17 -12.36 51.50
N GLU A 929 -1.04 -13.16 52.13
CA GLU A 929 -1.17 -14.59 51.84
C GLU A 929 -1.91 -14.87 50.54
N ALA A 930 -3.01 -14.16 50.26
CA ALA A 930 -3.77 -14.30 49.02
C ALA A 930 -2.94 -13.90 47.79
N THR A 931 -2.17 -12.80 47.87
CA THR A 931 -1.24 -12.39 46.81
C THR A 931 -0.14 -13.43 46.60
N LYS A 932 0.44 -13.99 47.68
CA LYS A 932 1.39 -15.11 47.58
C LYS A 932 0.79 -16.34 46.90
N GLN A 933 -0.47 -16.68 47.17
CA GLN A 933 -1.16 -17.80 46.50
C GLN A 933 -1.37 -17.54 45.02
N LYS A 934 -1.77 -16.32 44.62
CA LYS A 934 -1.87 -15.91 43.22
C LYS A 934 -0.53 -16.04 42.50
N PHE A 935 0.55 -15.52 43.08
CA PHE A 935 1.89 -15.64 42.46
C PHE A 935 2.40 -17.09 42.38
N ARG A 936 1.95 -18.00 43.25
CA ARG A 936 2.30 -19.42 43.21
C ARG A 936 1.55 -20.22 42.15
N SER A 937 0.32 -19.82 41.83
CA SER A 937 -0.56 -20.50 40.87
C SER A 937 -0.41 -19.99 39.44
N THR A 938 0.06 -18.76 39.29
CA THR A 938 0.41 -18.15 38.00
C THR A 938 1.56 -18.90 37.33
N LYS A 939 1.30 -19.47 36.15
CA LYS A 939 2.30 -20.15 35.32
C LYS A 939 2.63 -19.34 34.09
N GLN A 940 3.84 -19.53 33.56
CA GLN A 940 4.16 -19.04 32.23
C GLN A 940 3.43 -19.88 31.18
N ILE A 941 2.95 -19.27 30.10
CA ILE A 941 2.22 -19.97 29.03
C ILE A 941 2.98 -21.16 28.45
N THR A 942 4.31 -21.15 28.51
CA THR A 942 5.17 -22.22 28.00
C THR A 942 5.11 -23.51 28.82
N GLU A 943 4.59 -23.44 30.04
CA GLU A 943 4.46 -24.57 30.96
C GLU A 943 3.09 -25.25 30.89
N ILE A 944 2.13 -24.66 30.18
CA ILE A 944 0.74 -25.13 30.10
C ILE A 944 0.64 -26.40 29.24
N ASP A 945 1.32 -26.42 28.09
CA ASP A 945 1.33 -27.52 27.13
C ASP A 945 2.76 -27.99 26.80
N GLN A 946 2.90 -29.20 26.24
CA GLN A 946 4.16 -29.74 25.73
C GLN A 946 4.01 -30.13 24.26
N TRP A 947 5.06 -29.93 23.46
CA TRP A 947 5.10 -30.37 22.07
C TRP A 947 5.61 -31.80 21.97
N THR A 948 4.73 -32.71 21.56
CA THR A 948 4.97 -34.16 21.60
C THR A 948 5.24 -34.76 20.22
N SER A 949 5.55 -36.06 20.18
CA SER A 949 5.65 -36.81 18.92
C SER A 949 4.31 -36.91 18.17
N PHE A 950 3.18 -36.78 18.86
CA PHE A 950 1.86 -36.73 18.22
C PHE A 950 1.66 -35.43 17.46
N ASP A 951 2.12 -34.30 18.01
CA ASP A 951 2.05 -33.00 17.33
C ASP A 951 2.95 -32.98 16.08
N LEU A 952 4.10 -33.66 16.14
CA LEU A 952 4.98 -33.83 14.98
C LEU A 952 4.35 -34.65 13.84
N ARG A 953 3.40 -35.53 14.15
CA ARG A 953 2.73 -36.44 13.21
C ARG A 953 1.31 -36.00 12.87
N ARG A 954 0.86 -34.88 13.44
CA ARG A 954 -0.53 -34.43 13.36
C ARG A 954 -0.91 -34.20 11.89
N PRO A 955 -2.02 -34.78 11.41
CA PRO A 955 -2.56 -34.44 10.11
C PRO A 955 -3.19 -33.05 10.11
N GLU A 956 -3.27 -32.44 8.94
CA GLU A 956 -3.97 -31.18 8.73
C GLU A 956 -5.47 -31.31 9.04
N ASN A 957 -6.08 -30.23 9.51
CA ASN A 957 -7.54 -30.15 9.70
C ASN A 957 -8.29 -29.80 8.40
N TYR A 958 -7.58 -29.33 7.37
CA TYR A 958 -8.09 -29.08 6.02
C TYR A 958 -7.62 -30.17 5.05
N ARG A 959 -8.19 -30.20 3.85
CA ARG A 959 -7.72 -31.07 2.78
C ARG A 959 -6.52 -30.42 2.06
N PRO A 960 -5.30 -30.98 2.13
CA PRO A 960 -4.14 -30.38 1.49
C PRO A 960 -4.29 -30.38 -0.04
N LEU A 961 -3.73 -29.36 -0.69
CA LEU A 961 -3.69 -29.30 -2.16
C LEU A 961 -2.83 -30.44 -2.72
N SER A 962 -1.59 -30.53 -2.24
CA SER A 962 -0.62 -31.59 -2.53
C SER A 962 0.28 -31.81 -1.32
N ILE A 963 0.68 -33.06 -1.08
CA ILE A 963 1.63 -33.43 -0.01
C ILE A 963 3.01 -33.84 -0.56
N SER A 964 3.25 -33.69 -1.86
CA SER A 964 4.50 -34.12 -2.51
C SER A 964 5.75 -33.43 -1.95
N HIS A 965 5.58 -32.26 -1.30
CA HIS A 965 6.64 -31.54 -0.61
C HIS A 965 6.96 -32.09 0.80
N ARG A 966 6.07 -32.88 1.41
CA ARG A 966 6.19 -33.43 2.78
C ARG A 966 7.11 -34.66 2.81
N LYS A 967 8.36 -34.44 3.20
CA LYS A 967 9.39 -35.50 3.33
C LYS A 967 9.19 -36.43 4.54
N ASP A 968 8.24 -36.11 5.41
CA ASP A 968 7.86 -36.83 6.61
C ASP A 968 6.67 -37.79 6.39
N TYR A 969 6.02 -37.74 5.22
CA TYR A 969 4.96 -38.64 4.80
C TYR A 969 5.36 -40.10 4.92
N ILE A 970 4.53 -40.89 5.64
CA ILE A 970 4.73 -42.29 6.04
C ILE A 970 5.96 -42.49 6.95
N ARG A 971 7.14 -42.06 6.52
CA ARG A 971 8.44 -42.30 7.15
C ARG A 971 8.52 -41.80 8.58
N ARG A 972 7.96 -40.62 8.88
CA ARG A 972 7.96 -40.06 10.24
C ARG A 972 6.59 -40.12 10.91
N GLY A 973 5.63 -40.79 10.28
CA GLY A 973 4.29 -41.01 10.80
C GLY A 973 3.27 -39.93 10.44
N TYR A 974 3.60 -38.99 9.54
CA TYR A 974 2.59 -38.12 8.94
C TYR A 974 1.76 -38.92 7.92
N ILE A 975 0.44 -38.97 8.15
CA ILE A 975 -0.54 -39.60 7.26
C ILE A 975 -1.69 -38.60 7.10
N PRO A 976 -2.03 -38.17 5.88
CA PRO A 976 -3.07 -37.18 5.67
C PRO A 976 -4.42 -37.72 6.15
N ARG A 977 -5.16 -36.93 6.94
CA ARG A 977 -6.52 -37.28 7.37
C ARG A 977 -7.51 -37.23 6.19
N PHE A 978 -7.32 -36.26 5.31
CA PHE A 978 -8.11 -36.07 4.10
C PHE A 978 -7.22 -36.32 2.88
N THR A 979 -7.68 -37.14 1.95
CA THR A 979 -6.99 -37.39 0.68
C THR A 979 -6.69 -36.06 -0.03
N PRO A 980 -5.42 -35.77 -0.40
CA PRO A 980 -5.05 -34.52 -1.06
C PRO A 980 -5.83 -34.30 -2.36
N TRP A 981 -6.09 -33.03 -2.69
CA TRP A 981 -6.82 -32.68 -3.92
C TRP A 981 -6.16 -33.22 -5.19
N GLU A 982 -4.83 -33.10 -5.30
CA GLU A 982 -4.04 -33.64 -6.41
C GLU A 982 -4.31 -35.13 -6.67
N TRP A 983 -4.41 -35.92 -5.60
CA TRP A 983 -4.64 -37.36 -5.72
C TRP A 983 -6.08 -37.68 -6.11
N ILE A 984 -7.05 -36.91 -5.62
CA ILE A 984 -8.45 -37.06 -6.02
C ILE A 984 -8.59 -36.81 -7.52
N ILE A 985 -8.02 -35.71 -8.01
CA ILE A 985 -8.04 -35.37 -9.44
C ILE A 985 -7.37 -36.48 -10.26
N THR A 986 -6.24 -37.02 -9.79
CA THR A 986 -5.52 -38.08 -10.50
C THR A 986 -6.36 -39.37 -10.57
N GLN A 987 -7.04 -39.76 -9.50
CA GLN A 987 -7.90 -40.95 -9.46
C GLN A 987 -9.21 -40.75 -10.25
N GLU A 988 -9.82 -39.57 -10.16
CA GLU A 988 -11.04 -39.23 -10.88
C GLU A 988 -10.81 -39.11 -12.39
N ALA A 989 -9.66 -38.56 -12.81
CA ALA A 989 -9.29 -38.41 -14.22
C ALA A 989 -8.88 -39.73 -14.89
N ASP A 990 -8.53 -40.76 -14.12
CA ASP A 990 -8.12 -42.07 -14.63
C ASP A 990 -9.32 -42.88 -15.17
N GLN A 991 -10.49 -42.76 -14.55
CA GLN A 991 -11.66 -43.58 -14.88
C GLN A 991 -12.62 -42.86 -15.86
N PRO A 992 -13.17 -43.55 -16.88
CA PRO A 992 -14.16 -42.96 -17.77
C PRO A 992 -15.53 -42.80 -17.10
N ILE A 993 -16.28 -41.76 -17.48
CA ILE A 993 -17.67 -41.57 -17.03
C ILE A 993 -18.62 -42.44 -17.89
N ILE A 994 -19.46 -43.24 -17.24
CA ILE A 994 -20.49 -44.05 -17.92
C ILE A 994 -21.59 -43.12 -18.46
N LYS A 995 -21.80 -43.07 -19.78
CA LYS A 995 -22.78 -42.16 -20.41
C LYS A 995 -24.19 -42.23 -19.80
N ASP A 996 -24.65 -43.43 -19.44
CA ASP A 996 -26.00 -43.63 -18.90
C ASP A 996 -26.23 -42.96 -17.53
N THR A 997 -25.18 -42.58 -16.79
CA THR A 997 -25.31 -41.89 -15.49
C THR A 997 -25.67 -40.42 -15.61
N ILE A 998 -25.50 -39.82 -16.80
CA ILE A 998 -25.86 -38.42 -17.06
C ILE A 998 -27.39 -38.21 -16.97
N ARG A 999 -28.18 -39.28 -17.19
CA ARG A 999 -29.66 -39.31 -17.09
C ARG A 999 -30.35 -38.11 -17.77
N SER A 1000 -30.33 -38.08 -19.10
CA SER A 1000 -30.91 -37.00 -19.91
C SER A 1000 -32.26 -37.39 -20.54
N ASP A 1001 -33.27 -37.67 -19.72
CA ASP A 1001 -34.61 -38.04 -20.19
C ASP A 1001 -35.46 -36.79 -20.48
N ASN A 1002 -35.42 -36.27 -21.70
CA ASN A 1002 -36.16 -35.05 -22.11
C ASN A 1002 -37.41 -35.29 -22.98
N ILE A 1003 -37.63 -36.51 -23.49
CA ILE A 1003 -38.80 -36.88 -24.32
C ILE A 1003 -39.89 -37.57 -23.48
N GLY A 1004 -39.50 -38.27 -22.41
CA GLY A 1004 -40.37 -39.13 -21.60
C GLY A 1004 -40.17 -40.63 -21.87
N PRO A 1005 -40.77 -41.52 -21.06
CA PRO A 1005 -40.62 -42.96 -21.23
C PRO A 1005 -41.29 -43.43 -22.53
N SER A 1006 -40.58 -44.18 -23.37
CA SER A 1006 -41.17 -44.80 -24.55
C SER A 1006 -42.06 -45.97 -24.14
N SER A 1007 -43.37 -45.74 -24.08
CA SER A 1007 -44.38 -46.70 -23.62
C SER A 1007 -44.49 -47.95 -24.50
N TYR A 1008 -44.36 -47.80 -25.83
CA TYR A 1008 -44.60 -48.89 -26.80
C TYR A 1008 -43.33 -49.57 -27.32
N PHE A 1009 -42.24 -48.83 -27.56
CA PHE A 1009 -41.08 -49.35 -28.30
C PHE A 1009 -39.91 -49.77 -27.40
N SER A 1010 -39.65 -49.06 -26.29
CA SER A 1010 -38.47 -49.34 -25.44
C SER A 1010 -38.46 -50.78 -24.90
N LEU A 1011 -39.61 -51.28 -24.44
CA LEU A 1011 -39.73 -52.66 -23.95
C LEU A 1011 -39.69 -53.70 -25.09
N ASN A 1012 -40.14 -53.31 -26.29
CA ASN A 1012 -40.25 -54.18 -27.48
C ASN A 1012 -39.06 -54.07 -28.47
N ARG A 1013 -37.95 -53.45 -28.05
CA ARG A 1013 -36.77 -53.22 -28.91
C ARG A 1013 -36.06 -54.52 -29.34
N PHE A 1014 -35.20 -54.40 -30.35
CA PHE A 1014 -34.50 -55.51 -31.01
C PHE A 1014 -33.87 -56.54 -30.05
N TRP A 1015 -34.03 -57.84 -30.38
CA TRP A 1015 -33.80 -58.97 -29.48
C TRP A 1015 -32.44 -59.03 -28.79
N ARG A 1016 -31.38 -58.50 -29.43
CA ARG A 1016 -30.02 -58.45 -28.86
C ARG A 1016 -29.93 -57.58 -27.61
N TYR A 1017 -30.65 -56.45 -27.60
CA TYR A 1017 -30.60 -55.43 -26.54
C TYR A 1017 -31.91 -55.32 -25.75
N LYS A 1018 -32.90 -56.18 -26.03
CA LYS A 1018 -34.26 -56.12 -25.43
C LYS A 1018 -34.25 -56.05 -23.91
N ALA A 1019 -35.28 -55.42 -23.35
CA ALA A 1019 -35.56 -55.54 -21.92
C ALA A 1019 -35.84 -57.02 -21.62
N ARG A 1020 -35.09 -57.61 -20.69
CA ARG A 1020 -35.23 -59.04 -20.36
C ARG A 1020 -36.05 -59.19 -19.09
N PRO A 1021 -37.21 -59.86 -19.11
CA PRO A 1021 -37.89 -60.25 -17.88
C PRO A 1021 -36.99 -61.22 -17.09
N ARG A 1022 -36.92 -61.07 -15.77
CA ARG A 1022 -36.15 -61.96 -14.89
C ARG A 1022 -36.95 -62.27 -13.60
N TRP A 1023 -36.94 -63.55 -13.21
CA TRP A 1023 -37.33 -64.15 -11.90
C TRP A 1023 -38.80 -64.52 -11.61
N LEU A 1024 -39.81 -64.13 -12.40
CA LEU A 1024 -41.19 -64.62 -12.25
C LEU A 1024 -41.64 -65.38 -13.50
N HIS A 1025 -42.07 -66.63 -13.34
CA HIS A 1025 -42.55 -67.49 -14.45
C HIS A 1025 -43.74 -66.88 -15.21
N SER A 1026 -44.50 -65.99 -14.57
CA SER A 1026 -45.60 -65.24 -15.19
C SER A 1026 -45.14 -64.23 -16.25
N GLN A 1027 -43.87 -63.79 -16.24
CA GLN A 1027 -43.35 -62.83 -17.24
C GLN A 1027 -42.80 -63.49 -18.51
N LEU A 1028 -42.92 -64.82 -18.67
CA LEU A 1028 -42.33 -65.60 -19.78
C LEU A 1028 -43.38 -66.39 -20.63
N ARG A 1029 -44.67 -66.36 -20.28
CA ARG A 1029 -45.73 -67.19 -20.91
C ARG A 1029 -46.71 -66.45 -21.84
N GLU A 1030 -46.53 -65.14 -22.01
CA GLU A 1030 -47.11 -64.36 -23.12
C GLU A 1030 -45.99 -64.06 -24.12
#